data_AF-A0A945AAJ7-F1
#
_entry.id   AF-A0A945AAJ7-F1
#
_cell.length_a   1.000
_cell.length_b   1.000
_cell.length_c   1.000
_cell.angle_alpha   90.00
_cell.angle_beta   90.00
_cell.angle_gamma   90.00
#
_symmetry.space_group_name_H-M   'P 1'
#
loop_
_entity.id
_entity.type
_entity.pdbx_description
1 polymer ?
#
loop_
_entity_poly.entity_id
_entity_poly.type
_entity_poly.pdbx_seq_one_letter_code
_entity_poly.pdbx_strand_id
1 'polypeptide(L)'
;MAAWNWYAGDLVSYTLYPPDQLSNHFQEAIDEQLDYRIFYTSHTESPFSGLANFLSEADFNDPDRFTPILGATSRDTSQTVIYLGVDPRSPIPTNNAALNQWAISQGGVSVTKHLPTTSHTPHLLSDRPLLFQALSTEGWHPAVEIGSKWDSLLTGRHRIGIVGHASQITSVWAESTHPDHLFAGFNNLATIVTDHKGLLAGFRVNGEVPGTMILPESSINIRLTATASEPIRYIHLIADGKIIWSSSPNTTTVSTRVQLPISDEKYIRAEFLTESHRTLTSPIYFASEFYSEPFNDLSFEEVPQYLMLDGVLESLTILPTEAQARVLAEYISHTQTQFAMALVLENRTDMISDTLLETLSMSPFPQVRLGAAFVRVLRNAPTLPTHLEHLLSDPDPTIQTYAARMLLQYTPPQYWPPLYEQMDVVAPNAQAYLIQTLDPNSSDEMLHRNLIHNTRDPNPRVASAASAKLVEMGNLSYRVIRTLQDSARAGHMTSLNILGIIGDERIAPDIEKMYLNASPSRFKNTAFQILQSFFPNSDHYPNRPQIHDNGAIPQIDTLFVADEWQGAATIDRFVDDAHTGPVYDDLDVYITRNKAGLVFGFSLPVSKTDLPHHLELSLATTLAPEIPFVFTIPFAATDEIPSDPTLHIERHQTTSHWTAEGTVAFSELGLDPAISVPYLRFNVSLVTQTKRWSWTPTYGMPNNPQRFGMLHLHTPH
;
A
#
# COMPACT_ATOMS: atom_id res chain seq x y z
N MET A 1 -1.63 11.80 -16.08
CA MET A 1 -0.72 10.80 -15.48
C MET A 1 -1.26 10.50 -14.09
N ALA A 2 -1.97 9.38 -13.90
CA ALA A 2 -2.31 8.96 -12.54
C ALA A 2 -0.99 8.70 -11.82
N ALA A 3 -0.75 9.40 -10.71
CA ALA A 3 0.32 9.04 -9.79
C ALA A 3 0.07 7.57 -9.43
N TRP A 4 1.02 6.72 -9.83
CA TRP A 4 0.95 5.31 -9.56
C TRP A 4 1.09 5.23 -8.04
N ASN A 5 0.06 4.81 -7.32
CA ASN A 5 0.20 4.55 -5.89
C ASN A 5 1.04 3.27 -5.77
N TRP A 6 2.35 3.44 -5.85
CA TRP A 6 3.27 2.64 -5.07
C TRP A 6 2.86 2.88 -3.63
N TYR A 7 2.24 1.90 -2.99
CA TYR A 7 2.18 1.90 -1.55
C TYR A 7 3.52 1.36 -1.08
N ALA A 8 4.56 2.19 -1.15
CA ALA A 8 5.78 1.96 -0.40
C ALA A 8 5.39 2.13 1.07
N GLY A 9 5.62 1.10 1.88
CA GLY A 9 5.74 1.32 3.31
C GLY A 9 7.19 1.65 3.58
N ASP A 10 7.49 2.89 3.97
CA ASP A 10 8.83 3.22 4.43
C ASP A 10 9.04 2.66 5.83
N LEU A 11 10.16 1.97 6.01
CA LEU A 11 10.46 1.24 7.24
C LEU A 11 11.86 1.58 7.73
N VAL A 12 11.91 2.01 8.99
CA VAL A 12 13.14 2.29 9.74
C VAL A 12 13.18 1.39 10.98
N SER A 13 14.39 0.95 11.33
CA SER A 13 14.60 0.10 12.51
C SER A 13 15.38 0.84 13.59
N TYR A 14 14.91 0.78 14.83
CA TYR A 14 15.51 1.45 15.98
C TYR A 14 15.98 0.43 17.03
N THR A 15 17.17 0.65 17.57
CA THR A 15 17.66 -0.08 18.74
C THR A 15 16.94 0.42 19.99
N LEU A 16 16.37 -0.49 20.78
CA LEU A 16 15.69 -0.17 22.06
C LEU A 16 16.66 0.24 23.20
N TYR A 17 17.92 0.54 22.89
CA TYR A 17 18.92 0.90 23.89
C TYR A 17 19.64 2.20 23.52
N PRO A 18 19.75 3.16 24.46
CA PRO A 18 19.24 3.09 25.84
C PRO A 18 17.72 3.38 25.94
N PRO A 19 17.00 2.85 26.96
CA PRO A 19 15.53 2.92 27.05
C PRO A 19 14.95 4.35 27.12
N ASP A 20 15.76 5.30 27.57
CA ASP A 20 15.42 6.72 27.73
C ASP A 20 15.39 7.50 26.41
N GLN A 21 15.90 6.94 25.31
CA GLN A 21 15.83 7.55 23.97
C GLN A 21 14.61 7.12 23.16
N LEU A 22 13.81 6.22 23.71
CA LEU A 22 12.67 5.64 23.00
C LEU A 22 11.61 6.69 22.63
N SER A 23 11.32 7.65 23.51
CA SER A 23 10.41 8.77 23.20
C SER A 23 10.96 9.67 22.10
N ASN A 24 12.28 9.87 22.02
CA ASN A 24 12.91 10.68 20.98
C ASN A 24 12.86 9.99 19.62
N HIS A 25 13.20 8.71 19.54
CA HIS A 25 13.06 7.92 18.31
C HIS A 25 11.61 7.79 17.86
N PHE A 26 10.67 7.73 18.81
CA PHE A 26 9.25 7.77 18.52
C PHE A 26 8.83 9.12 17.90
N GLN A 27 9.36 10.23 18.41
CA GLN A 27 9.09 11.58 17.89
C GLN A 27 9.76 11.83 16.52
N GLU A 28 11.02 11.46 16.35
CA GLU A 28 11.74 11.53 15.06
C GLU A 28 10.97 10.80 13.94
N ALA A 29 10.41 9.63 14.26
CA ALA A 29 9.60 8.87 13.31
C ALA A 29 8.22 9.48 13.03
N ILE A 30 7.66 10.30 13.94
CA ILE A 30 6.45 11.11 13.65
C ILE A 30 6.84 12.24 12.70
N ASP A 31 7.96 12.91 12.99
CA ASP A 31 8.45 14.06 12.24
C ASP A 31 8.86 13.68 10.80
N GLU A 32 9.36 12.44 10.59
CA GLU A 32 9.73 11.91 9.27
C GLU A 32 8.58 11.27 8.46
N GLN A 33 7.34 11.25 8.97
CA GLN A 33 6.16 10.69 8.28
C GLN A 33 6.32 9.21 7.81
N LEU A 34 7.06 8.39 8.55
CA LEU A 34 7.29 6.98 8.19
C LEU A 34 6.02 6.13 8.35
N ASP A 35 5.74 5.23 7.40
CA ASP A 35 4.56 4.36 7.43
C ASP A 35 4.63 3.27 8.52
N TYR A 36 5.83 2.76 8.84
CA TYR A 36 6.02 1.68 9.84
C TYR A 36 7.32 1.79 10.64
N ARG A 37 7.31 1.18 11.84
CA ARG A 37 8.43 1.21 12.79
C ARG A 37 8.81 -0.19 13.25
N ILE A 38 10.11 -0.51 13.17
CA ILE A 38 10.67 -1.71 13.80
C ILE A 38 11.43 -1.33 15.06
N PHE A 39 10.98 -1.84 16.20
CA PHE A 39 11.71 -1.70 17.46
C PHE A 39 12.39 -3.04 17.77
N TYR A 40 13.71 -3.04 17.96
CA TYR A 40 14.42 -4.28 18.26
C TYR A 40 15.36 -4.13 19.45
N THR A 41 15.47 -5.19 20.26
CA THR A 41 16.36 -5.20 21.43
C THR A 41 17.80 -5.56 21.05
N SER A 42 18.75 -4.96 21.77
CA SER A 42 20.17 -5.30 21.64
C SER A 42 20.46 -6.66 22.30
N HIS A 43 21.55 -7.27 21.85
CA HIS A 43 21.93 -8.68 21.94
C HIS A 43 22.49 -9.10 23.30
N THR A 44 22.53 -8.21 24.30
CA THR A 44 23.25 -8.41 25.56
C THR A 44 22.36 -8.68 26.78
N GLU A 45 21.05 -8.51 26.66
CA GLU A 45 20.11 -8.73 27.76
C GLU A 45 18.98 -9.68 27.35
N SER A 46 18.28 -10.26 28.34
CA SER A 46 17.11 -11.13 28.12
C SER A 46 16.21 -10.53 27.03
N PRO A 47 15.76 -11.32 26.04
CA PRO A 47 14.91 -10.81 24.98
C PRO A 47 13.77 -10.01 25.63
N PHE A 48 13.69 -8.72 25.28
CA PHE A 48 12.63 -7.80 25.70
C PHE A 48 12.68 -7.21 27.13
N SER A 49 13.87 -7.09 27.74
CA SER A 49 14.10 -6.16 28.87
C SER A 49 13.53 -4.76 28.53
N GLY A 50 12.50 -4.31 29.26
CA GLY A 50 11.83 -3.01 29.03
C GLY A 50 10.58 -3.02 28.12
N LEU A 51 10.26 -4.13 27.43
CA LEU A 51 9.07 -4.20 26.55
C LEU A 51 7.77 -4.01 27.33
N ALA A 52 7.67 -4.57 28.54
CA ALA A 52 6.48 -4.39 29.37
C ALA A 52 6.26 -2.91 29.74
N ASN A 53 7.34 -2.17 30.02
CA ASN A 53 7.27 -0.73 30.28
C ASN A 53 6.89 0.05 29.01
N PHE A 54 7.48 -0.30 27.87
CA PHE A 54 7.13 0.23 26.55
C PHE A 54 5.64 0.03 26.20
N LEU A 55 5.14 -1.21 26.35
CA LEU A 55 3.74 -1.55 26.12
C LEU A 55 2.79 -0.78 27.05
N SER A 56 3.25 -0.43 28.25
CA SER A 56 2.48 0.37 29.21
C SER A 56 2.53 1.89 28.95
N GLU A 57 3.60 2.41 28.35
CA GLU A 57 3.79 3.84 28.06
C GLU A 57 3.19 4.26 26.71
N ALA A 58 3.20 3.38 25.71
CA ALA A 58 2.82 3.73 24.33
C ALA A 58 1.33 3.54 24.00
N ASP A 59 0.47 3.29 24.99
CA ASP A 59 -1.01 3.14 24.87
C ASP A 59 -1.48 2.44 23.57
N PHE A 60 -1.02 1.19 23.36
CA PHE A 60 -1.30 0.35 22.17
C PHE A 60 -2.77 -0.12 22.05
N ASN A 61 -3.72 0.58 22.65
CA ASN A 61 -5.14 0.18 22.63
C ASN A 61 -5.89 0.56 21.34
N ASP A 62 -5.19 1.12 20.33
CA ASP A 62 -5.74 1.36 18.99
C ASP A 62 -5.28 0.26 18.01
N PRO A 63 -6.09 -0.81 17.80
CA PRO A 63 -5.73 -1.93 16.93
C PRO A 63 -5.58 -1.53 15.46
N ASP A 64 -6.07 -0.35 15.07
CA ASP A 64 -6.15 0.07 13.66
C ASP A 64 -4.95 0.90 13.19
N ARG A 65 -4.04 1.30 14.10
CA ARG A 65 -2.94 2.23 13.75
C ARG A 65 -1.53 1.79 14.09
N PHE A 66 -1.34 0.74 14.89
CA PHE A 66 0.01 0.39 15.33
C PHE A 66 0.16 -1.11 15.60
N THR A 67 0.71 -1.84 14.63
CA THR A 67 1.33 -3.14 14.93
C THR A 67 2.82 -2.90 15.14
N PRO A 68 3.33 -2.83 16.38
CA PRO A 68 4.77 -2.72 16.59
C PRO A 68 5.45 -3.94 15.96
N ILE A 69 6.35 -3.68 15.00
CA ILE A 69 7.18 -4.72 14.40
C ILE A 69 8.31 -4.98 15.40
N LEU A 70 8.14 -5.97 16.28
CA LEU A 70 9.15 -6.25 17.30
C LEU A 70 10.23 -7.19 16.81
N GLY A 71 11.42 -6.62 16.61
CA GLY A 71 12.65 -7.35 16.38
C GLY A 71 13.13 -8.08 17.63
N ALA A 72 12.97 -9.40 17.68
CA ALA A 72 13.79 -10.22 18.58
C ALA A 72 15.15 -10.45 17.92
N THR A 73 16.25 -10.22 18.66
CA THR A 73 17.56 -10.70 18.23
C THR A 73 17.91 -11.96 19.01
N SER A 74 18.30 -13.02 18.30
CA SER A 74 18.83 -14.21 18.96
C SER A 74 20.22 -14.53 18.47
N ARG A 75 21.06 -15.01 19.40
CA ARG A 75 22.46 -15.38 19.17
C ARG A 75 22.60 -16.88 19.39
N ASP A 76 22.55 -17.66 18.32
CA ASP A 76 23.29 -18.92 18.31
C ASP A 76 24.69 -18.63 17.79
N THR A 77 25.70 -18.83 18.66
CA THR A 77 27.14 -19.07 18.40
C THR A 77 27.91 -18.30 17.29
N SER A 78 27.30 -17.49 16.43
CA SER A 78 27.89 -16.62 15.39
C SER A 78 26.88 -15.77 14.58
N GLN A 79 25.55 -16.02 14.65
CA GLN A 79 24.57 -15.32 13.80
C GLN A 79 23.58 -14.45 14.58
N THR A 80 23.23 -13.29 14.02
CA THR A 80 22.15 -12.41 14.48
C THR A 80 20.97 -12.53 13.53
N VAL A 81 19.84 -13.01 14.05
CA VAL A 81 18.56 -13.06 13.34
C VAL A 81 17.63 -12.01 13.95
N ILE A 82 16.93 -11.23 13.12
CA ILE A 82 15.92 -10.24 13.50
C ILE A 82 14.55 -10.78 13.06
N TYR A 83 13.59 -10.87 13.96
CA TYR A 83 12.22 -11.32 13.65
C TYR A 83 11.27 -10.14 13.48
N LEU A 84 10.51 -10.07 12.39
CA LEU A 84 9.59 -8.97 12.09
C LEU A 84 8.14 -9.47 12.10
N GLY A 85 7.17 -8.63 12.48
CA GLY A 85 5.75 -8.96 12.36
C GLY A 85 5.26 -9.98 13.38
N VAL A 86 5.79 -9.91 14.59
CA VAL A 86 5.43 -10.81 15.69
C VAL A 86 4.71 -10.03 16.79
N ASP A 87 3.69 -10.62 17.41
CA ASP A 87 2.94 -10.04 18.51
C ASP A 87 3.84 -9.99 19.78
N PRO A 88 4.15 -8.77 20.31
CA PRO A 88 4.90 -8.60 21.55
C PRO A 88 4.41 -9.42 22.73
N ARG A 89 3.09 -9.65 22.76
CA ARG A 89 2.38 -10.20 23.91
C ARG A 89 2.44 -11.74 23.91
N SER A 90 2.86 -12.34 22.80
CA SER A 90 3.00 -13.77 22.66
C SER A 90 4.22 -14.28 23.47
N PRO A 91 4.12 -15.42 24.19
CA PRO A 91 5.25 -16.00 24.92
C PRO A 91 6.42 -16.28 23.98
N ILE A 92 7.57 -15.67 24.25
CA ILE A 92 8.71 -15.69 23.35
C ILE A 92 9.61 -16.89 23.68
N PRO A 93 9.82 -17.82 22.73
CA PRO A 93 10.65 -18.98 22.98
C PRO A 93 12.11 -18.59 23.27
N THR A 94 12.78 -19.37 24.10
CA THR A 94 14.16 -19.13 24.50
C THR A 94 15.19 -19.79 23.57
N ASN A 95 14.76 -20.64 22.63
CA ASN A 95 15.64 -21.32 21.67
C ASN A 95 15.34 -20.88 20.22
N ASN A 96 16.35 -20.94 19.35
CA ASN A 96 16.30 -20.41 17.98
C ASN A 96 15.33 -21.14 17.05
N ALA A 97 15.26 -22.46 17.15
CA ALA A 97 14.36 -23.26 16.33
C ALA A 97 12.90 -22.89 16.63
N ALA A 98 12.57 -22.77 17.92
CA ALA A 98 11.26 -22.33 18.37
C ALA A 98 11.00 -20.84 18.07
N LEU A 99 12.01 -19.96 18.12
CA LEU A 99 11.86 -18.54 17.75
C LEU A 99 11.47 -18.35 16.27
N ASN A 100 12.10 -19.09 15.36
CA ASN A 100 11.70 -19.09 13.96
C ASN A 100 10.26 -19.57 13.80
N GLN A 101 9.92 -20.71 14.39
CA GLN A 101 8.58 -21.29 14.30
C GLN A 101 7.52 -20.38 14.93
N TRP A 102 7.87 -19.74 16.04
CA TRP A 102 7.04 -18.77 16.73
C TRP A 102 6.77 -17.55 15.87
N ALA A 103 7.81 -16.96 15.24
CA ALA A 103 7.63 -15.85 14.34
C ALA A 103 6.72 -16.23 13.17
N ILE A 104 6.95 -17.40 12.58
CA ILE A 104 6.16 -17.86 11.43
C ILE A 104 4.71 -18.20 11.82
N SER A 105 4.47 -18.76 13.00
CA SER A 105 3.12 -19.04 13.51
C SER A 105 2.25 -17.78 13.64
N GLN A 106 2.90 -16.61 13.65
CA GLN A 106 2.26 -15.30 13.75
C GLN A 106 2.28 -14.54 12.42
N GLY A 107 2.72 -15.16 11.31
CA GLY A 107 2.85 -14.51 10.01
C GLY A 107 4.09 -13.61 9.88
N GLY A 108 4.99 -13.63 10.86
CA GLY A 108 6.22 -12.85 10.90
C GLY A 108 7.35 -13.40 10.01
N VAL A 109 8.39 -12.59 9.84
CA VAL A 109 9.51 -12.82 8.91
C VAL A 109 10.84 -12.82 9.65
N SER A 110 11.82 -13.60 9.18
CA SER A 110 13.17 -13.61 9.75
C SER A 110 14.18 -12.94 8.81
N VAL A 111 15.02 -12.08 9.37
CA VAL A 111 16.11 -11.35 8.70
C VAL A 111 17.44 -11.78 9.30
N THR A 112 18.39 -12.21 8.48
CA THR A 112 19.76 -12.54 8.93
C THR A 112 20.79 -11.52 8.44
N LYS A 113 21.78 -11.24 9.30
CA LYS A 113 22.97 -10.44 8.93
C LYS A 113 24.03 -11.22 8.16
N HIS A 114 24.01 -12.54 8.25
CA HIS A 114 25.01 -13.40 7.63
C HIS A 114 24.32 -14.47 6.79
N LEU A 115 24.73 -14.56 5.52
CA LEU A 115 24.26 -15.67 4.68
C LEU A 115 24.77 -17.00 5.24
N PRO A 116 23.92 -18.02 5.32
CA PRO A 116 24.31 -19.36 5.76
C PRO A 116 25.46 -19.92 4.91
N THR A 117 26.35 -20.68 5.54
CA THR A 117 27.38 -21.46 4.85
C THR A 117 26.77 -22.78 4.38
N THR A 118 26.96 -23.11 3.11
CA THR A 118 26.35 -24.26 2.42
C THR A 118 26.64 -25.62 3.05
N SER A 119 27.57 -25.73 4.00
CA SER A 119 27.97 -27.01 4.60
C SER A 119 27.21 -27.43 5.87
N HIS A 120 26.58 -26.51 6.64
CA HIS A 120 26.16 -26.84 8.03
C HIS A 120 24.83 -26.24 8.55
N THR A 121 24.00 -25.62 7.72
CA THR A 121 22.68 -25.10 8.18
C THR A 121 21.50 -25.63 7.35
N PRO A 122 21.23 -26.95 7.38
CA PRO A 122 20.03 -27.51 6.72
C PRO A 122 18.72 -27.03 7.36
N HIS A 123 18.67 -26.84 8.67
CA HIS A 123 17.40 -26.56 9.38
C HIS A 123 16.87 -25.12 9.28
N LEU A 124 17.69 -24.16 8.85
CA LEU A 124 17.28 -22.75 8.69
C LEU A 124 16.77 -22.43 7.29
N LEU A 125 17.04 -23.29 6.31
CA LEU A 125 16.90 -22.99 4.88
C LEU A 125 15.99 -23.95 4.11
N SER A 126 15.54 -25.04 4.71
CA SER A 126 14.92 -26.14 3.94
C SER A 126 13.57 -25.76 3.34
N ASP A 127 12.76 -24.92 3.98
CA ASP A 127 11.35 -24.80 3.55
C ASP A 127 10.78 -23.37 3.47
N ARG A 128 11.52 -22.34 3.90
CA ARG A 128 10.93 -21.00 4.06
C ARG A 128 11.79 -19.82 3.60
N PRO A 129 11.14 -18.75 3.09
CA PRO A 129 11.81 -17.55 2.60
C PRO A 129 12.57 -16.85 3.72
N LEU A 130 13.84 -16.49 3.45
CA LEU A 130 14.74 -15.81 4.38
C LEU A 130 15.09 -14.43 3.83
N LEU A 131 15.08 -13.39 4.67
CA LEU A 131 15.59 -12.08 4.29
C LEU A 131 17.06 -11.94 4.71
N PHE A 132 17.90 -11.44 3.81
CA PHE A 132 19.31 -11.15 4.05
C PHE A 132 19.56 -9.65 4.11
N GLN A 133 20.22 -9.19 5.16
CA GLN A 133 20.60 -7.78 5.29
C GLN A 133 21.77 -7.45 4.33
N ALA A 134 21.42 -7.03 3.12
CA ALA A 134 22.35 -6.82 2.00
C ALA A 134 23.10 -5.50 2.07
N LEU A 135 22.56 -4.50 2.77
CA LEU A 135 23.11 -3.16 2.88
C LEU A 135 23.24 -2.78 4.36
N SER A 136 24.42 -2.28 4.74
CA SER A 136 24.77 -1.89 6.10
C SER A 136 25.27 -0.44 6.14
N THR A 137 25.57 0.08 7.33
CA THR A 137 26.24 1.39 7.48
C THR A 137 27.62 1.44 6.82
N GLU A 138 28.26 0.28 6.61
CA GLU A 138 29.56 0.17 5.92
C GLU A 138 29.42 0.04 4.39
N GLY A 139 28.18 0.04 3.88
CA GLY A 139 27.87 -0.14 2.47
C GLY A 139 27.32 -1.54 2.15
N TRP A 140 27.33 -1.87 0.86
CA TRP A 140 26.80 -3.13 0.32
C TRP A 140 27.64 -4.32 0.77
N HIS A 141 26.96 -5.36 1.24
CA HIS A 141 27.62 -6.58 1.65
C HIS A 141 28.22 -7.30 0.43
N PRO A 142 29.50 -7.71 0.44
CA PRO A 142 30.16 -8.31 -0.74
C PRO A 142 29.45 -9.55 -1.31
N ALA A 143 28.65 -10.22 -0.49
CA ALA A 143 27.87 -11.37 -0.92
C ALA A 143 26.80 -11.08 -1.98
N VAL A 144 26.33 -9.85 -2.12
CA VAL A 144 25.33 -9.48 -3.16
C VAL A 144 25.95 -9.07 -4.49
N GLU A 145 27.29 -8.99 -4.57
CA GLU A 145 27.95 -8.73 -5.82
C GLU A 145 27.64 -9.81 -6.86
N ILE A 146 27.63 -9.41 -8.13
CA ILE A 146 27.26 -10.29 -9.24
C ILE A 146 28.16 -11.52 -9.25
N GLY A 147 27.57 -12.71 -9.20
CA GLY A 147 28.26 -14.00 -9.17
C GLY A 147 28.78 -14.41 -7.79
N SER A 148 28.42 -13.68 -6.73
CA SER A 148 28.90 -13.95 -5.37
C SER A 148 27.98 -14.92 -4.59
N LYS A 149 28.17 -15.00 -3.28
CA LYS A 149 27.52 -15.99 -2.42
C LYS A 149 25.99 -15.93 -2.47
N TRP A 150 25.38 -14.75 -2.59
CA TRP A 150 23.93 -14.64 -2.70
C TRP A 150 23.43 -15.32 -3.98
N ASP A 151 24.03 -15.00 -5.12
CA ASP A 151 23.70 -15.62 -6.40
C ASP A 151 23.90 -17.14 -6.39
N SER A 152 24.95 -17.64 -5.72
CA SER A 152 25.15 -19.08 -5.52
C SER A 152 24.03 -19.74 -4.71
N LEU A 153 23.47 -19.06 -3.71
CA LEU A 153 22.35 -19.59 -2.92
C LEU A 153 21.04 -19.55 -3.72
N LEU A 154 20.82 -18.47 -4.48
CA LEU A 154 19.66 -18.36 -5.37
C LEU A 154 19.67 -19.43 -6.47
N THR A 155 20.83 -19.69 -7.09
CA THR A 155 21.01 -20.81 -8.03
C THR A 155 20.87 -22.17 -7.34
N GLY A 156 21.15 -22.25 -6.03
CA GLY A 156 20.85 -23.39 -5.16
C GLY A 156 19.35 -23.56 -4.84
N ARG A 157 18.48 -22.72 -5.41
CA ARG A 157 17.02 -22.66 -5.19
C ARG A 157 16.60 -22.25 -3.78
N HIS A 158 17.50 -21.62 -3.02
CA HIS A 158 17.11 -21.02 -1.76
C HIS A 158 16.32 -19.73 -2.03
N ARG A 159 15.16 -19.59 -1.37
CA ARG A 159 14.36 -18.36 -1.42
C ARG A 159 14.95 -17.34 -0.46
N ILE A 160 15.88 -16.50 -0.95
CA ILE A 160 16.56 -15.49 -0.15
C ILE A 160 16.31 -14.10 -0.75
N GLY A 161 15.54 -13.26 -0.06
CA GLY A 161 15.36 -11.85 -0.41
C GLY A 161 16.36 -10.96 0.29
N ILE A 162 16.29 -9.66 0.03
CA ILE A 162 17.24 -8.67 0.59
C ILE A 162 16.52 -7.56 1.36
N VAL A 163 17.19 -7.03 2.38
CA VAL A 163 16.78 -5.83 3.12
C VAL A 163 17.98 -4.94 3.45
N GLY A 164 17.74 -3.66 3.67
CA GLY A 164 18.71 -2.69 4.17
C GLY A 164 18.83 -2.66 5.70
N HIS A 165 19.79 -1.88 6.21
CA HIS A 165 19.92 -1.56 7.63
C HIS A 165 19.08 -0.33 7.99
N ALA A 166 18.97 -0.01 9.28
CA ALA A 166 18.12 1.05 9.84
C ALA A 166 18.09 2.39 9.07
N SER A 167 19.23 2.84 8.55
CA SER A 167 19.37 4.12 7.86
C SER A 167 19.13 4.04 6.35
N GLN A 168 18.77 2.87 5.83
CA GLN A 168 18.60 2.59 4.40
C GLN A 168 17.19 2.09 4.11
N ILE A 169 16.72 2.35 2.89
CA ILE A 169 15.33 2.09 2.54
C ILE A 169 15.21 0.71 1.94
N THR A 170 14.33 -0.06 2.54
CA THR A 170 13.78 -1.27 1.94
C THR A 170 12.36 -0.95 1.52
N SER A 171 12.12 -0.85 0.22
CA SER A 171 10.77 -0.79 -0.32
C SER A 171 10.24 -2.21 -0.51
N VAL A 172 8.97 -2.43 -0.19
CA VAL A 172 8.29 -3.72 -0.36
C VAL A 172 7.13 -3.54 -1.31
N TRP A 173 6.97 -4.49 -2.23
CA TRP A 173 5.78 -4.56 -3.05
C TRP A 173 4.63 -5.20 -2.26
N ALA A 174 3.52 -4.48 -2.15
CA ALA A 174 2.30 -4.92 -1.47
C ALA A 174 1.05 -4.37 -2.16
N GLU A 175 -0.09 -5.05 -1.96
CA GLU A 175 -1.38 -4.62 -2.51
C GLU A 175 -1.89 -3.31 -1.88
N SER A 176 -1.51 -3.03 -0.64
CA SER A 176 -1.74 -1.76 0.05
C SER A 176 -0.75 -1.55 1.19
N THR A 177 -0.78 -0.35 1.81
CA THR A 177 -0.17 -0.08 3.12
C THR A 177 -0.99 -0.69 4.28
N HIS A 178 -1.57 -1.87 4.09
CA HIS A 178 -2.07 -2.63 5.24
C HIS A 178 -0.93 -3.53 5.75
N PRO A 179 -0.69 -3.64 7.07
CA PRO A 179 0.39 -4.47 7.61
C PRO A 179 0.41 -5.89 7.04
N ASP A 180 -0.74 -6.55 6.97
CA ASP A 180 -0.87 -7.91 6.42
C ASP A 180 -0.39 -8.02 4.97
N HIS A 181 -0.64 -7.00 4.14
CA HIS A 181 -0.23 -6.98 2.74
C HIS A 181 1.28 -6.75 2.60
N LEU A 182 1.88 -5.97 3.50
CA LEU A 182 3.33 -5.77 3.55
C LEU A 182 4.05 -7.01 4.06
N PHE A 183 3.51 -7.69 5.08
CA PHE A 183 4.04 -8.98 5.51
C PHE A 183 3.86 -10.04 4.44
N ALA A 184 2.74 -10.05 3.73
CA ALA A 184 2.61 -10.89 2.55
C ALA A 184 3.70 -10.55 1.52
N GLY A 185 3.99 -9.27 1.27
CA GLY A 185 5.11 -8.82 0.43
C GLY A 185 6.47 -9.33 0.91
N PHE A 186 6.80 -9.16 2.19
CA PHE A 186 8.06 -9.64 2.77
C PHE A 186 8.18 -11.17 2.78
N ASN A 187 7.11 -11.89 3.13
CA ASN A 187 7.02 -13.35 3.06
C ASN A 187 7.19 -13.83 1.62
N ASN A 188 6.73 -13.05 0.66
CA ASN A 188 6.95 -13.32 -0.75
C ASN A 188 8.33 -12.88 -1.23
N LEU A 189 9.16 -12.24 -0.41
CA LEU A 189 10.47 -11.67 -0.78
C LEU A 189 10.37 -10.56 -1.83
N ALA A 190 9.27 -9.81 -1.84
CA ALA A 190 8.98 -8.77 -2.81
C ALA A 190 9.67 -7.43 -2.48
N THR A 191 10.97 -7.49 -2.15
CA THR A 191 11.73 -6.36 -1.62
C THR A 191 12.66 -5.72 -2.66
N ILE A 192 12.89 -4.41 -2.50
CA ILE A 192 13.83 -3.60 -3.27
C ILE A 192 14.62 -2.77 -2.26
N VAL A 193 15.95 -2.81 -2.33
CA VAL A 193 16.84 -2.13 -1.39
C VAL A 193 17.61 -1.05 -2.13
N THR A 194 17.59 0.18 -1.60
CA THR A 194 18.34 1.33 -2.13
C THR A 194 19.25 1.90 -1.04
N ASP A 195 20.44 2.35 -1.43
CA ASP A 195 21.33 3.10 -0.54
C ASP A 195 20.96 4.59 -0.40
N HIS A 196 19.93 5.06 -1.12
CA HIS A 196 19.48 6.45 -1.06
C HIS A 196 17.98 6.65 -1.33
N LYS A 197 17.36 7.65 -0.66
CA LYS A 197 15.94 8.05 -0.77
C LYS A 197 15.51 8.47 -2.19
N GLY A 198 16.45 8.88 -3.02
CA GLY A 198 16.17 9.45 -4.34
C GLY A 198 15.93 8.45 -5.47
N LEU A 199 16.26 7.15 -5.33
CA LEU A 199 16.18 6.16 -6.42
C LEU A 199 15.06 5.15 -6.18
N LEU A 200 13.93 5.35 -6.86
CA LEU A 200 12.78 4.43 -6.88
C LEU A 200 12.88 3.52 -8.10
N ALA A 201 12.82 2.20 -7.89
CA ALA A 201 12.96 1.23 -8.96
C ALA A 201 11.85 0.18 -8.95
N GLY A 202 11.51 -0.34 -10.12
CA GLY A 202 10.48 -1.33 -10.36
C GLY A 202 10.95 -2.37 -11.36
N PHE A 203 10.67 -3.63 -11.04
CA PHE A 203 11.11 -4.80 -11.79
C PHE A 203 9.96 -5.79 -11.84
N ARG A 204 9.57 -6.19 -13.05
CA ARG A 204 8.55 -7.21 -13.26
C ARG A 204 8.95 -8.15 -14.37
N VAL A 205 8.55 -9.41 -14.26
CA VAL A 205 8.75 -10.43 -15.29
C VAL A 205 7.41 -11.09 -15.60
N ASN A 206 6.95 -11.02 -16.84
CA ASN A 206 5.63 -11.47 -17.27
C ASN A 206 4.47 -10.88 -16.46
N GLY A 207 4.63 -9.65 -15.95
CA GLY A 207 3.65 -8.97 -15.10
C GLY A 207 3.82 -9.23 -13.61
N GLU A 208 4.56 -10.29 -13.25
CA GLU A 208 4.84 -10.72 -11.89
C GLU A 208 5.94 -9.89 -11.23
N VAL A 209 5.92 -9.86 -9.90
CA VAL A 209 6.73 -8.96 -9.06
C VAL A 209 7.87 -9.72 -8.37
N PRO A 210 8.88 -9.03 -7.80
CA PRO A 210 10.00 -9.68 -7.12
C PRO A 210 9.52 -10.71 -6.09
N GLY A 211 10.26 -11.81 -5.97
CA GLY A 211 10.00 -12.85 -4.99
C GLY A 211 8.95 -13.91 -5.38
N THR A 212 8.23 -13.67 -6.48
CA THR A 212 7.32 -14.65 -7.10
C THR A 212 8.07 -15.77 -7.82
N MET A 213 7.36 -16.87 -8.07
CA MET A 213 7.82 -17.99 -8.90
C MET A 213 6.96 -18.04 -10.15
N ILE A 214 7.59 -18.14 -11.32
CA ILE A 214 6.89 -18.11 -12.61
C ILE A 214 7.31 -19.29 -13.48
N LEU A 215 6.36 -19.81 -14.26
CA LEU A 215 6.60 -20.80 -15.31
C LEU A 215 6.73 -20.04 -16.65
N PRO A 216 7.93 -19.96 -17.25
CA PRO A 216 8.09 -19.25 -18.51
C PRO A 216 7.46 -20.06 -19.66
N GLU A 217 6.46 -19.52 -20.35
CA GLU A 217 5.72 -20.26 -21.41
C GLU A 217 6.36 -20.20 -22.80
N SER A 218 6.86 -19.05 -23.24
CA SER A 218 7.54 -18.92 -24.55
C SER A 218 8.61 -17.82 -24.64
N SER A 219 8.47 -16.75 -23.87
CA SER A 219 9.46 -15.68 -23.73
C SER A 219 9.30 -14.98 -22.40
N ILE A 220 10.38 -14.35 -21.94
CA ILE A 220 10.44 -13.63 -20.68
C ILE A 220 10.28 -12.14 -21.00
N ASN A 221 9.14 -11.56 -20.65
CA ASN A 221 8.83 -10.15 -20.84
C ASN A 221 9.13 -9.37 -19.56
N ILE A 222 10.22 -8.62 -19.56
CA ILE A 222 10.71 -7.90 -18.41
C ILE A 222 10.33 -6.42 -18.55
N ARG A 223 9.71 -5.86 -17.52
CA ARG A 223 9.44 -4.43 -17.40
C ARG A 223 10.31 -3.84 -16.31
N LEU A 224 11.10 -2.84 -16.68
CA LEU A 224 11.98 -2.10 -15.79
C LEU A 224 11.54 -0.64 -15.76
N THR A 225 11.35 -0.10 -14.57
CA THR A 225 11.05 1.32 -14.36
C THR A 225 11.94 1.86 -13.27
N ALA A 226 12.49 3.05 -13.42
CA ALA A 226 13.21 3.71 -12.35
C ALA A 226 13.11 5.23 -12.46
N THR A 227 13.09 5.89 -11.31
CA THR A 227 13.11 7.36 -11.18
C THR A 227 14.15 7.72 -10.13
N ALA A 228 15.01 8.68 -10.44
CA ALA A 228 16.16 9.05 -9.64
C ALA A 228 16.35 10.57 -9.62
N SER A 229 16.89 11.11 -8.53
CA SER A 229 17.37 12.51 -8.48
C SER A 229 18.60 12.74 -9.37
N GLU A 230 19.39 11.69 -9.60
CA GLU A 230 20.57 11.68 -10.48
C GLU A 230 20.33 10.85 -11.74
N PRO A 231 21.08 11.07 -12.84
CA PRO A 231 21.00 10.20 -14.00
C PRO A 231 21.32 8.74 -13.67
N ILE A 232 20.42 7.84 -14.05
CA ILE A 232 20.63 6.38 -13.99
C ILE A 232 21.66 6.03 -15.07
N ARG A 233 22.86 5.67 -14.63
CA ARG A 233 24.02 5.38 -15.49
C ARG A 233 23.95 3.97 -16.06
N TYR A 234 23.52 3.01 -15.25
CA TYR A 234 23.43 1.61 -15.66
C TYR A 234 22.18 0.92 -15.10
N ILE A 235 21.64 0.01 -15.89
CA ILE A 235 20.65 -0.97 -15.46
C ILE A 235 21.14 -2.34 -15.89
N HIS A 236 21.27 -3.27 -14.96
CA HIS A 236 21.66 -4.65 -15.22
C HIS A 236 20.50 -5.59 -14.91
N LEU A 237 20.25 -6.53 -15.82
CA LEU A 237 19.49 -7.74 -15.54
C LEU A 237 20.47 -8.88 -15.31
N ILE A 238 20.36 -9.49 -14.14
CA ILE A 238 21.28 -10.50 -13.65
C ILE A 238 20.50 -11.79 -13.47
N ALA A 239 20.98 -12.88 -14.05
CA ALA A 239 20.42 -14.20 -13.89
C ALA A 239 21.52 -15.22 -13.63
N ASP A 240 21.31 -16.07 -12.63
CA ASP A 240 22.32 -17.03 -12.14
C ASP A 240 23.72 -16.43 -11.98
N GLY A 241 23.77 -15.22 -11.41
CA GLY A 241 25.00 -14.48 -11.13
C GLY A 241 25.73 -13.95 -12.36
N LYS A 242 25.05 -13.83 -13.50
CA LYS A 242 25.61 -13.26 -14.74
C LYS A 242 24.73 -12.15 -15.26
N ILE A 243 25.34 -11.08 -15.77
CA ILE A 243 24.63 -10.03 -16.49
C ILE A 243 24.16 -10.61 -17.83
N ILE A 244 22.85 -10.77 -17.99
CA ILE A 244 22.24 -11.27 -19.23
C ILE A 244 21.77 -10.12 -20.13
N TRP A 245 21.59 -8.94 -19.56
CA TRP A 245 21.27 -7.72 -20.30
C TRP A 245 21.72 -6.49 -19.52
N SER A 246 22.14 -5.44 -20.23
CA SER A 246 22.56 -4.17 -19.65
C SER A 246 22.12 -2.99 -20.52
N SER A 247 21.81 -1.86 -19.89
CA SER A 247 21.54 -0.59 -20.56
C SER A 247 22.21 0.58 -19.85
N SER A 248 22.58 1.61 -20.59
CA SER A 248 23.14 2.86 -20.07
C SER A 248 22.28 4.06 -20.49
N PRO A 249 21.10 4.25 -19.87
CA PRO A 249 20.13 5.22 -20.34
C PRO A 249 20.59 6.67 -20.15
N ASN A 250 21.35 6.95 -19.07
CA ASN A 250 21.84 8.28 -18.74
C ASN A 250 20.72 9.32 -18.57
N THR A 251 19.59 8.90 -17.99
CA THR A 251 18.40 9.73 -17.73
C THR A 251 17.96 9.58 -16.28
N THR A 252 17.28 10.58 -15.72
CA THR A 252 16.73 10.54 -14.36
C THR A 252 15.47 9.67 -14.25
N THR A 253 14.75 9.46 -15.36
CA THR A 253 13.61 8.55 -15.45
C THR A 253 13.84 7.54 -16.55
N VAL A 254 13.55 6.27 -16.27
CA VAL A 254 13.64 5.16 -17.21
C VAL A 254 12.36 4.32 -17.14
N SER A 255 11.82 3.96 -18.29
CA SER A 255 10.78 2.94 -18.44
C SER A 255 11.12 2.14 -19.69
N THR A 256 11.54 0.90 -19.51
CA THR A 256 11.96 0.04 -20.61
C THR A 256 11.34 -1.35 -20.50
N ARG A 257 11.17 -1.99 -21.66
CA ARG A 257 10.70 -3.36 -21.79
C ARG A 257 11.79 -4.17 -22.48
N VAL A 258 12.15 -5.29 -21.89
CA VAL A 258 13.15 -6.21 -22.41
C VAL A 258 12.47 -7.55 -22.63
N GLN A 259 12.58 -8.11 -23.83
CA GLN A 259 12.13 -9.46 -24.11
C GLN A 259 13.36 -10.34 -24.22
N LEU A 260 13.45 -11.36 -23.36
CA LEU A 260 14.52 -12.34 -23.38
C LEU A 260 13.97 -13.70 -23.83
N PRO A 261 14.75 -14.48 -24.59
CA PRO A 261 14.37 -15.87 -24.88
C PRO A 261 14.28 -16.66 -23.58
N ILE A 262 13.45 -17.71 -23.53
CA ILE A 262 13.52 -18.67 -22.43
C ILE A 262 14.91 -19.29 -22.43
N SER A 263 15.52 -19.30 -21.26
CA SER A 263 16.78 -19.97 -21.00
C SER A 263 16.68 -20.67 -19.64
N ASP A 264 17.65 -21.54 -19.36
CA ASP A 264 17.64 -22.46 -18.21
C ASP A 264 17.96 -21.75 -16.89
N GLU A 265 17.81 -20.43 -16.83
CA GLU A 265 18.10 -19.70 -15.60
C GLU A 265 17.11 -20.05 -14.50
N LYS A 266 17.57 -19.99 -13.26
CA LYS A 266 16.73 -20.30 -12.09
C LYS A 266 16.08 -19.06 -11.50
N TYR A 267 16.63 -17.88 -11.77
CA TYR A 267 16.07 -16.61 -11.32
C TYR A 267 16.58 -15.43 -12.17
N ILE A 268 15.88 -14.30 -12.10
CA ILE A 268 16.35 -13.00 -12.58
C ILE A 268 16.18 -11.95 -11.49
N ARG A 269 17.18 -11.08 -11.32
CA ARG A 269 17.10 -9.85 -10.51
C ARG A 269 17.57 -8.64 -11.31
N ALA A 270 17.19 -7.45 -10.86
CA ALA A 270 17.61 -6.20 -11.46
C ALA A 270 18.52 -5.40 -10.50
N GLU A 271 19.45 -4.67 -11.10
CA GLU A 271 20.31 -3.70 -10.44
C GLU A 271 20.25 -2.37 -11.20
N PHE A 272 20.09 -1.27 -10.47
CA PHE A 272 20.06 0.10 -11.00
C PHE A 272 21.18 0.90 -10.35
N LEU A 273 21.93 1.64 -11.15
CA LEU A 273 23.12 2.39 -10.70
C LEU A 273 23.03 3.83 -11.20
N THR A 274 23.17 4.80 -10.30
CA THR A 274 23.49 6.20 -10.64
C THR A 274 25.00 6.41 -10.52
N GLU A 275 25.45 7.66 -10.44
CA GLU A 275 26.86 7.98 -10.19
C GLU A 275 27.26 7.67 -8.74
N SER A 276 26.35 7.88 -7.80
CA SER A 276 26.62 7.77 -6.36
C SER A 276 25.76 6.70 -5.64
N HIS A 277 24.74 6.15 -6.30
CA HIS A 277 23.75 5.29 -5.67
C HIS A 277 23.52 3.97 -6.39
N ARG A 278 23.12 2.95 -5.63
CA ARG A 278 22.79 1.60 -6.11
C ARG A 278 21.45 1.16 -5.53
N THR A 279 20.63 0.54 -6.39
CA THR A 279 19.39 -0.14 -6.01
C THR A 279 19.39 -1.56 -6.51
N LEU A 280 18.99 -2.49 -5.65
CA LEU A 280 18.96 -3.92 -5.91
C LEU A 280 17.56 -4.47 -5.66
N THR A 281 17.06 -5.29 -6.57
CA THR A 281 15.77 -5.98 -6.39
C THR A 281 15.99 -7.39 -5.88
N SER A 282 15.03 -7.90 -5.11
CA SER A 282 14.92 -9.35 -4.91
C SER A 282 14.66 -10.06 -6.25
N PRO A 283 15.02 -11.36 -6.35
CA PRO A 283 14.88 -12.12 -7.58
C PRO A 283 13.44 -12.56 -7.84
N ILE A 284 13.08 -12.74 -9.11
CA ILE A 284 11.94 -13.55 -9.56
C ILE A 284 12.48 -14.93 -9.93
N TYR A 285 11.85 -15.98 -9.43
CA TYR A 285 12.30 -17.36 -9.59
C TYR A 285 11.61 -18.02 -10.77
N PHE A 286 12.34 -18.83 -11.51
CA PHE A 286 11.77 -19.69 -12.55
C PHE A 286 11.50 -21.08 -12.01
N ALA A 287 10.25 -21.52 -12.11
CA ALA A 287 9.90 -22.90 -11.88
C ALA A 287 10.43 -23.73 -13.05
N SER A 288 11.40 -24.61 -12.79
CA SER A 288 11.70 -25.69 -13.74
C SER A 288 10.54 -26.69 -13.73
N GLU A 289 10.21 -27.31 -14.87
CA GLU A 289 9.18 -28.36 -15.03
C GLU A 289 9.30 -29.57 -14.07
N PHE A 290 10.34 -29.63 -13.22
CA PHE A 290 10.58 -30.65 -12.20
C PHE A 290 10.14 -30.29 -10.77
N TYR A 291 9.22 -29.34 -10.58
CA TYR A 291 8.52 -29.20 -9.28
C TYR A 291 7.38 -30.22 -9.18
N SER A 292 7.76 -31.49 -9.06
CA SER A 292 6.89 -32.57 -8.56
C SER A 292 7.39 -32.99 -7.18
N GLU A 293 7.25 -32.12 -6.18
CA GLU A 293 7.12 -32.52 -4.78
C GLU A 293 6.80 -31.30 -3.90
N PRO A 294 5.59 -31.22 -3.32
CA PRO A 294 5.32 -30.33 -2.21
C PRO A 294 5.69 -31.03 -0.88
N PHE A 295 6.43 -30.34 -0.02
CA PHE A 295 6.30 -30.43 1.44
C PHE A 295 6.43 -31.79 2.17
N ASN A 296 7.50 -32.58 1.96
CA ASN A 296 7.67 -33.86 2.65
C ASN A 296 8.86 -33.99 3.62
N ASP A 297 9.36 -32.90 4.22
CA ASP A 297 10.38 -33.05 5.28
C ASP A 297 10.14 -32.14 6.50
N LEU A 298 9.01 -32.37 7.18
CA LEU A 298 8.78 -31.84 8.53
C LEU A 298 9.38 -32.80 9.57
N SER A 299 10.66 -32.63 9.89
CA SER A 299 11.26 -33.26 11.08
C SER A 299 10.88 -32.47 12.35
N PHE A 300 9.85 -32.92 13.06
CA PHE A 300 9.48 -32.43 14.39
C PHE A 300 9.34 -33.61 15.38
N GLU A 301 9.98 -33.49 16.54
CA GLU A 301 10.03 -34.49 17.63
C GLU A 301 8.80 -34.51 18.55
N GLU A 302 7.70 -33.85 18.19
CA GLU A 302 6.38 -34.18 18.74
C GLU A 302 5.72 -35.13 17.75
N VAL A 303 5.25 -36.31 18.20
CA VAL A 303 4.48 -37.23 17.34
C VAL A 303 3.43 -36.38 16.62
N PRO A 304 3.58 -36.14 15.30
CA PRO A 304 2.78 -35.13 14.67
C PRO A 304 1.33 -35.49 14.84
N GLN A 305 0.47 -34.52 15.14
CA GLN A 305 -0.97 -34.78 15.33
C GLN A 305 -1.55 -35.61 14.18
N TYR A 306 -1.01 -35.48 12.96
CA TYR A 306 -1.37 -36.32 11.82
C TYR A 306 -1.11 -37.83 12.04
N LEU A 307 -0.02 -38.25 12.69
CA LEU A 307 0.25 -39.67 13.00
C LEU A 307 -0.75 -40.25 14.01
N MET A 308 -1.16 -39.46 15.00
CA MET A 308 -2.22 -39.88 15.94
C MET A 308 -3.57 -40.00 15.23
N LEU A 309 -3.90 -39.04 14.36
CA LEU A 309 -5.12 -39.04 13.56
C LEU A 309 -5.13 -40.16 12.51
N ASP A 310 -3.96 -40.56 12.01
CA ASP A 310 -3.80 -41.68 11.08
C ASP A 310 -4.19 -43.02 11.73
N GLY A 311 -3.75 -43.27 12.96
CA GLY A 311 -4.20 -44.43 13.74
C GLY A 311 -5.70 -44.40 14.06
N VAL A 312 -6.29 -43.20 14.23
CA VAL A 312 -7.74 -43.04 14.33
C VAL A 312 -8.41 -43.47 13.03
N LEU A 313 -7.93 -43.04 11.85
CA LEU A 313 -8.50 -43.44 10.56
C LEU A 313 -8.47 -44.94 10.33
N GLU A 314 -7.37 -45.62 10.67
CA GLU A 314 -7.29 -47.08 10.56
C GLU A 314 -8.39 -47.76 11.38
N SER A 315 -8.62 -47.26 12.58
CA SER A 315 -9.68 -47.74 13.47
C SER A 315 -11.09 -47.41 12.97
N LEU A 316 -11.25 -46.39 12.12
CA LEU A 316 -12.54 -46.06 11.50
C LEU A 316 -12.89 -47.01 10.36
N THR A 317 -11.93 -47.58 9.64
CA THR A 317 -12.19 -48.43 8.46
C THR A 317 -13.06 -49.66 8.75
N ILE A 318 -13.03 -50.16 9.98
CA ILE A 318 -13.85 -51.30 10.42
C ILE A 318 -15.30 -50.92 10.76
N LEU A 319 -15.61 -49.62 10.87
CA LEU A 319 -16.94 -49.12 11.22
C LEU A 319 -17.83 -49.01 9.97
N PRO A 320 -19.16 -49.08 10.10
CA PRO A 320 -20.08 -48.73 9.01
C PRO A 320 -19.89 -47.27 8.55
N THR A 321 -20.10 -47.00 7.26
CA THR A 321 -19.90 -45.67 6.62
C THR A 321 -20.54 -44.51 7.39
N GLU A 322 -21.76 -44.69 7.92
CA GLU A 322 -22.45 -43.67 8.73
C GLU A 322 -21.76 -43.35 10.06
N ALA A 323 -21.10 -44.34 10.67
CA ALA A 323 -20.32 -44.14 11.88
C ALA A 323 -18.98 -43.47 11.56
N GLN A 324 -18.34 -43.87 10.45
CA GLN A 324 -17.13 -43.18 9.94
C GLN A 324 -17.42 -41.69 9.69
N ALA A 325 -18.53 -41.38 9.00
CA ALA A 325 -18.92 -40.00 8.70
C ALA A 325 -19.12 -39.17 9.96
N ARG A 326 -19.79 -39.71 10.99
CA ARG A 326 -19.99 -39.00 12.25
C ARG A 326 -18.69 -38.69 12.98
N VAL A 327 -17.76 -39.64 13.07
CA VAL A 327 -16.49 -39.41 13.74
C VAL A 327 -15.61 -38.45 12.96
N LEU A 328 -15.52 -38.60 11.63
CA LEU A 328 -14.78 -37.66 10.79
C LEU A 328 -15.35 -36.25 10.86
N ALA A 329 -16.69 -36.11 10.89
CA ALA A 329 -17.33 -34.82 11.04
C ALA A 329 -16.88 -34.10 12.33
N GLU A 330 -16.72 -34.82 13.44
CA GLU A 330 -16.22 -34.24 14.69
C GLU A 330 -14.80 -33.68 14.52
N TYR A 331 -13.86 -34.49 14.01
CA TYR A 331 -12.47 -34.06 13.80
C TYR A 331 -12.32 -32.94 12.77
N ILE A 332 -13.12 -32.97 11.70
CA ILE A 332 -13.11 -31.95 10.65
C ILE A 332 -13.76 -30.64 11.16
N SER A 333 -14.78 -30.72 12.01
CA SER A 333 -15.44 -29.54 12.56
C SER A 333 -14.59 -28.79 13.58
N HIS A 334 -13.62 -29.45 14.20
CA HIS A 334 -12.83 -28.90 15.29
C HIS A 334 -11.56 -28.22 14.78
N THR A 335 -11.40 -26.92 15.07
CA THR A 335 -10.33 -26.05 14.51
C THR A 335 -8.92 -26.58 14.75
N GLN A 336 -8.66 -27.22 15.91
CA GLN A 336 -7.34 -27.75 16.23
C GLN A 336 -6.95 -28.98 15.40
N THR A 337 -7.92 -29.78 14.95
CA THR A 337 -7.68 -31.04 14.23
C THR A 337 -8.02 -30.97 12.76
N GLN A 338 -8.79 -29.98 12.33
CA GLN A 338 -9.31 -29.84 10.98
C GLN A 338 -8.22 -29.94 9.90
N PHE A 339 -7.13 -29.18 10.06
CA PHE A 339 -6.04 -29.15 9.07
C PHE A 339 -5.25 -30.46 9.04
N ALA A 340 -4.87 -30.98 10.21
CA ALA A 340 -4.14 -32.24 10.31
C ALA A 340 -5.00 -33.40 9.77
N MET A 341 -6.28 -33.45 10.10
CA MET A 341 -7.22 -34.44 9.57
C MET A 341 -7.34 -34.33 8.04
N ALA A 342 -7.42 -33.11 7.50
CA ALA A 342 -7.49 -32.94 6.06
C ALA A 342 -6.26 -33.46 5.32
N LEU A 343 -5.04 -33.22 5.85
CA LEU A 343 -3.80 -33.75 5.30
C LEU A 343 -3.73 -35.28 5.37
N VAL A 344 -4.18 -35.88 6.47
CA VAL A 344 -4.25 -37.34 6.56
C VAL A 344 -5.24 -37.88 5.52
N LEU A 345 -6.41 -37.26 5.40
CA LEU A 345 -7.44 -37.66 4.44
C LEU A 345 -7.01 -37.48 2.99
N GLU A 346 -6.20 -36.47 2.66
CA GLU A 346 -5.58 -36.31 1.34
C GLU A 346 -4.75 -37.55 0.98
N ASN A 347 -3.90 -38.01 1.91
CA ASN A 347 -2.95 -39.09 1.68
C ASN A 347 -3.55 -40.51 1.82
N ARG A 348 -4.70 -40.66 2.52
CA ARG A 348 -5.34 -41.95 2.80
C ARG A 348 -6.60 -42.20 1.96
N THR A 349 -6.44 -42.09 0.65
CA THR A 349 -7.51 -42.39 -0.34
C THR A 349 -7.92 -43.87 -0.33
N ASP A 350 -7.03 -44.75 0.12
CA ASP A 350 -7.25 -46.19 0.30
C ASP A 350 -8.24 -46.50 1.45
N MET A 351 -8.30 -45.63 2.45
CA MET A 351 -9.11 -45.84 3.66
C MET A 351 -10.42 -45.08 3.64
N ILE A 352 -10.38 -43.83 3.18
CA ILE A 352 -11.55 -42.97 3.13
C ILE A 352 -11.95 -42.73 1.67
N SER A 353 -12.98 -43.45 1.25
CA SER A 353 -13.56 -43.33 -0.10
C SER A 353 -14.12 -41.94 -0.38
N ASP A 354 -14.14 -41.55 -1.66
CA ASP A 354 -14.77 -40.29 -2.09
C ASP A 354 -16.28 -40.25 -1.78
N THR A 355 -16.95 -41.41 -1.73
CA THR A 355 -18.36 -41.52 -1.31
C THR A 355 -18.57 -41.07 0.13
N LEU A 356 -17.59 -41.32 1.02
CA LEU A 356 -17.66 -40.84 2.39
C LEU A 356 -17.46 -39.32 2.46
N LEU A 357 -16.54 -38.77 1.67
CA LEU A 357 -16.36 -37.32 1.57
C LEU A 357 -17.61 -36.64 1.00
N GLU A 358 -18.28 -37.25 0.02
CA GLU A 358 -19.57 -36.79 -0.49
C GLU A 358 -20.65 -36.78 0.60
N THR A 359 -20.67 -37.81 1.46
CA THR A 359 -21.57 -37.85 2.63
C THR A 359 -21.29 -36.68 3.59
N LEU A 360 -20.00 -36.37 3.85
CA LEU A 360 -19.60 -35.25 4.69
C LEU A 360 -19.92 -33.88 4.05
N SER A 361 -19.85 -33.77 2.72
CA SER A 361 -20.29 -32.59 1.97
C SER A 361 -21.79 -32.30 2.12
N MET A 362 -22.60 -33.29 2.54
CA MET A 362 -24.03 -33.12 2.82
C MET A 362 -24.34 -32.85 4.30
N SER A 363 -23.31 -32.68 5.14
CA SER A 363 -23.47 -32.42 6.58
C SER A 363 -24.28 -31.14 6.85
N PRO A 364 -25.15 -31.10 7.88
CA PRO A 364 -25.82 -29.87 8.27
C PRO A 364 -24.86 -28.79 8.79
N PHE A 365 -23.65 -29.19 9.21
CA PHE A 365 -22.65 -28.29 9.79
C PHE A 365 -21.72 -27.70 8.72
N PRO A 366 -21.65 -26.36 8.55
CA PRO A 366 -20.80 -25.74 7.53
C PRO A 366 -19.31 -26.06 7.67
N GLN A 367 -18.77 -26.17 8.89
CA GLN A 367 -17.34 -26.47 9.08
C GLN A 367 -16.97 -27.85 8.51
N VAL A 368 -17.89 -28.82 8.64
CA VAL A 368 -17.70 -30.17 8.11
C VAL A 368 -17.76 -30.16 6.59
N ARG A 369 -18.74 -29.47 6.00
CA ARG A 369 -18.86 -29.33 4.54
C ARG A 369 -17.63 -28.65 3.96
N LEU A 370 -17.15 -27.57 4.59
CA LEU A 370 -15.93 -26.86 4.18
C LEU A 370 -14.69 -27.75 4.26
N GLY A 371 -14.50 -28.49 5.35
CA GLY A 371 -13.35 -29.39 5.46
C GLY A 371 -13.41 -30.57 4.48
N ALA A 372 -14.60 -31.10 4.19
CA ALA A 372 -14.77 -32.10 3.13
C ALA A 372 -14.41 -31.51 1.75
N ALA A 373 -14.84 -30.29 1.44
CA ALA A 373 -14.46 -29.57 0.22
C ALA A 373 -12.95 -29.37 0.14
N PHE A 374 -12.31 -29.03 1.26
CA PHE A 374 -10.85 -28.86 1.33
C PHE A 374 -10.09 -30.15 0.99
N VAL A 375 -10.48 -31.28 1.59
CA VAL A 375 -9.89 -32.59 1.27
C VAL A 375 -10.08 -32.95 -0.21
N ARG A 376 -11.26 -32.68 -0.78
CA ARG A 376 -11.51 -33.00 -2.20
C ARG A 376 -10.67 -32.15 -3.16
N VAL A 377 -10.42 -30.88 -2.82
CA VAL A 377 -9.50 -30.01 -3.58
C VAL A 377 -8.08 -30.57 -3.52
N LEU A 378 -7.59 -30.91 -2.32
CA LEU A 378 -6.25 -31.47 -2.14
C LEU A 378 -6.05 -32.77 -2.93
N ARG A 379 -7.04 -33.67 -2.91
CA ARG A 379 -7.04 -34.91 -3.71
C ARG A 379 -7.08 -34.67 -5.23
N ASN A 380 -7.49 -33.47 -5.66
CA ASN A 380 -7.61 -33.07 -7.06
C ASN A 380 -8.31 -34.12 -7.96
N ALA A 381 -9.44 -34.65 -7.49
CA ALA A 381 -10.17 -35.67 -8.24
C ALA A 381 -10.67 -35.09 -9.58
N PRO A 382 -10.79 -35.90 -10.66
CA PRO A 382 -11.31 -35.42 -11.95
C PRO A 382 -12.71 -34.79 -11.89
N THR A 383 -13.49 -35.10 -10.86
CA THR A 383 -14.83 -34.54 -10.60
C THR A 383 -14.82 -33.22 -9.83
N LEU A 384 -13.63 -32.69 -9.50
CA LEU A 384 -13.46 -31.50 -8.69
C LEU A 384 -14.19 -30.26 -9.26
N PRO A 385 -14.12 -29.93 -10.57
CA PRO A 385 -14.82 -28.77 -11.11
C PRO A 385 -16.33 -28.82 -10.85
N THR A 386 -16.98 -29.96 -11.17
CA THR A 386 -18.41 -30.18 -10.93
C THR A 386 -18.76 -30.12 -9.44
N HIS A 387 -17.87 -30.59 -8.56
CA HIS A 387 -18.08 -30.47 -7.13
C HIS A 387 -18.01 -29.02 -6.64
N LEU A 388 -17.01 -28.26 -7.08
CA LEU A 388 -16.87 -26.85 -6.71
C LEU A 388 -18.05 -26.01 -7.23
N GLU A 389 -18.55 -26.30 -8.42
CA GLU A 389 -19.78 -25.69 -8.95
C GLU A 389 -21.00 -25.97 -8.07
N HIS A 390 -21.14 -27.20 -7.57
CA HIS A 390 -22.22 -27.53 -6.63
C HIS A 390 -22.10 -26.72 -5.32
N LEU A 391 -20.88 -26.54 -4.81
CA LEU A 391 -20.61 -25.76 -3.59
C LEU A 391 -20.88 -24.26 -3.75
N LEU A 392 -20.93 -23.72 -4.97
CA LEU A 392 -21.39 -22.34 -5.19
C LEU A 392 -22.87 -22.16 -4.79
N SER A 393 -23.65 -23.24 -4.75
CA SER A 393 -25.03 -23.22 -4.28
C SER A 393 -25.17 -23.53 -2.78
N ASP A 394 -24.08 -23.66 -2.03
CA ASP A 394 -24.13 -23.93 -0.59
C ASP A 394 -24.80 -22.76 0.15
N PRO A 395 -25.65 -23.01 1.17
CA PRO A 395 -26.26 -21.92 1.94
C PRO A 395 -25.26 -21.08 2.75
N ASP A 396 -24.05 -21.58 3.01
CA ASP A 396 -23.02 -20.85 3.75
C ASP A 396 -22.12 -20.02 2.81
N PRO A 397 -22.04 -18.68 3.00
CA PRO A 397 -21.26 -17.80 2.14
C PRO A 397 -19.75 -18.07 2.18
N THR A 398 -19.23 -18.68 3.26
CA THR A 398 -17.82 -19.05 3.41
C THR A 398 -17.47 -20.20 2.47
N ILE A 399 -18.37 -21.18 2.35
CA ILE A 399 -18.21 -22.33 1.45
C ILE A 399 -18.30 -21.87 0.00
N GLN A 400 -19.28 -21.01 -0.33
CA GLN A 400 -19.37 -20.40 -1.66
C GLN A 400 -18.07 -19.65 -2.04
N THR A 401 -17.54 -18.87 -1.09
CA THR A 401 -16.29 -18.10 -1.30
C THR A 401 -15.10 -19.03 -1.51
N TYR A 402 -14.99 -20.09 -0.70
CA TYR A 402 -13.96 -21.10 -0.87
C TYR A 402 -14.05 -21.78 -2.24
N ALA A 403 -15.26 -22.20 -2.64
CA ALA A 403 -15.50 -22.83 -3.93
C ALA A 403 -15.11 -21.93 -5.11
N ALA A 404 -15.55 -20.66 -5.10
CA ALA A 404 -15.20 -19.68 -6.12
C ALA A 404 -13.68 -19.44 -6.22
N ARG A 405 -13.00 -19.34 -5.07
CA ARG A 405 -11.53 -19.19 -5.03
C ARG A 405 -10.82 -20.41 -5.61
N MET A 406 -11.28 -21.61 -5.28
CA MET A 406 -10.67 -22.85 -5.78
C MET A 406 -10.94 -23.04 -7.28
N LEU A 407 -12.10 -22.64 -7.78
CA LEU A 407 -12.35 -22.61 -9.21
C LEU A 407 -11.34 -21.71 -9.92
N LEU A 408 -11.09 -20.50 -9.41
CA LEU A 408 -10.06 -19.59 -9.95
C LEU A 408 -8.67 -20.20 -9.99
N GLN A 409 -8.30 -20.96 -8.96
CA GLN A 409 -6.96 -21.52 -8.85
C GLN A 409 -6.75 -22.80 -9.67
N TYR A 410 -7.77 -23.66 -9.78
CA TYR A 410 -7.60 -25.03 -10.26
C TYR A 410 -8.34 -25.35 -11.56
N THR A 411 -9.24 -24.49 -12.03
CA THR A 411 -9.99 -24.74 -13.27
C THR A 411 -9.49 -23.81 -14.38
N PRO A 412 -8.88 -24.34 -15.45
CA PRO A 412 -8.48 -23.52 -16.60
C PRO A 412 -9.71 -22.81 -17.20
N PRO A 413 -9.65 -21.51 -17.54
CA PRO A 413 -10.81 -20.71 -18.00
C PRO A 413 -11.66 -21.35 -19.11
N GLN A 414 -11.03 -22.15 -19.98
CA GLN A 414 -11.65 -22.84 -21.11
C GLN A 414 -12.66 -23.95 -20.74
N TYR A 415 -12.66 -24.43 -19.49
CA TYR A 415 -13.55 -25.52 -19.04
C TYR A 415 -14.75 -25.04 -18.22
N TRP A 416 -14.96 -23.74 -18.14
CA TRP A 416 -15.95 -23.17 -17.25
C TRP A 416 -17.31 -23.29 -17.94
N PRO A 417 -18.33 -23.88 -17.28
CA PRO A 417 -19.69 -23.64 -17.70
C PRO A 417 -19.98 -22.13 -17.68
N PRO A 418 -21.11 -21.69 -18.24
CA PRO A 418 -21.54 -20.30 -18.07
C PRO A 418 -21.84 -20.00 -16.59
N LEU A 419 -20.80 -19.71 -15.81
CA LEU A 419 -20.89 -19.37 -14.38
C LEU A 419 -21.48 -17.98 -14.15
N TYR A 420 -21.70 -17.21 -15.23
CA TYR A 420 -22.32 -15.89 -15.15
C TYR A 420 -23.69 -15.95 -14.48
N GLU A 421 -24.47 -17.03 -14.68
CA GLU A 421 -25.78 -17.19 -14.05
C GLU A 421 -25.67 -17.38 -12.53
N GLN A 422 -24.56 -17.95 -12.07
CA GLN A 422 -24.31 -18.18 -10.65
C GLN A 422 -23.77 -16.94 -9.94
N MET A 423 -23.12 -16.02 -10.67
CA MET A 423 -22.53 -14.82 -10.10
C MET A 423 -23.53 -13.93 -9.35
N ASP A 424 -24.78 -13.87 -9.80
CA ASP A 424 -25.80 -13.01 -9.20
C ASP A 424 -26.49 -13.63 -7.98
N VAL A 425 -26.30 -14.93 -7.73
CA VAL A 425 -26.93 -15.66 -6.62
C VAL A 425 -25.98 -16.01 -5.48
N VAL A 426 -24.66 -15.87 -5.69
CA VAL A 426 -23.66 -16.13 -4.66
C VAL A 426 -23.37 -14.91 -3.79
N ALA A 427 -22.75 -15.13 -2.64
CA ALA A 427 -22.29 -14.09 -1.74
C ALA A 427 -21.24 -13.17 -2.44
N PRO A 428 -21.17 -11.88 -2.08
CA PRO A 428 -20.30 -10.91 -2.77
C PRO A 428 -18.81 -11.30 -2.85
N ASN A 429 -18.27 -11.96 -1.82
CA ASN A 429 -16.89 -12.45 -1.83
C ASN A 429 -16.68 -13.57 -2.87
N ALA A 430 -17.64 -14.49 -2.99
CA ALA A 430 -17.63 -15.53 -4.01
C ALA A 430 -17.79 -14.92 -5.41
N GLN A 431 -18.71 -13.97 -5.57
CA GLN A 431 -18.93 -13.24 -6.82
C GLN A 431 -17.66 -12.55 -7.31
N ALA A 432 -16.90 -11.90 -6.42
CA ALA A 432 -15.64 -11.25 -6.77
C ALA A 432 -14.61 -12.24 -7.36
N TYR A 433 -14.48 -13.44 -6.77
CA TYR A 433 -13.64 -14.50 -7.35
C TYR A 433 -14.18 -14.99 -8.69
N LEU A 434 -15.50 -15.24 -8.81
CA LEU A 434 -16.11 -15.65 -10.08
C LEU A 434 -16.00 -14.60 -11.19
N ILE A 435 -15.87 -13.31 -10.86
CA ILE A 435 -15.56 -12.28 -11.87
C ILE A 435 -14.15 -12.45 -12.41
N GLN A 436 -13.17 -12.71 -11.52
CA GLN A 436 -11.76 -12.80 -11.89
C GLN A 436 -11.45 -13.98 -12.81
N THR A 437 -12.36 -14.93 -12.88
CA THR A 437 -12.16 -16.18 -13.60
C THR A 437 -12.72 -16.17 -15.01
N LEU A 438 -13.54 -15.17 -15.33
CA LEU A 438 -14.11 -15.01 -16.65
C LEU A 438 -13.01 -14.96 -17.70
N ASP A 439 -13.23 -15.71 -18.80
CA ASP A 439 -12.31 -15.73 -19.95
C ASP A 439 -12.13 -14.30 -20.48
N PRO A 440 -10.90 -13.74 -20.45
CA PRO A 440 -10.66 -12.38 -20.89
C PRO A 440 -10.88 -12.21 -22.41
N ASN A 441 -10.95 -13.30 -23.18
CA ASN A 441 -11.27 -13.29 -24.62
C ASN A 441 -12.78 -13.32 -24.92
N SER A 442 -13.64 -13.38 -23.91
CA SER A 442 -15.09 -13.44 -24.12
C SER A 442 -15.59 -12.23 -24.91
N SER A 443 -16.31 -12.52 -25.99
CA SER A 443 -16.90 -11.51 -26.88
C SER A 443 -18.38 -11.22 -26.60
N ASP A 444 -18.90 -11.74 -25.48
CA ASP A 444 -20.28 -11.57 -25.04
C ASP A 444 -20.53 -10.15 -24.51
N GLU A 445 -21.32 -9.37 -25.25
CA GLU A 445 -21.67 -8.00 -24.91
C GLU A 445 -22.53 -7.91 -23.64
N MET A 446 -23.36 -8.93 -23.35
CA MET A 446 -24.18 -8.95 -22.15
C MET A 446 -23.30 -9.09 -20.91
N LEU A 447 -22.30 -9.95 -20.97
CA LEU A 447 -21.28 -10.09 -19.92
C LEU A 447 -20.56 -8.76 -19.66
N HIS A 448 -20.14 -8.05 -20.72
CA HIS A 448 -19.47 -6.75 -20.56
C HIS A 448 -20.38 -5.72 -19.87
N ARG A 449 -21.68 -5.69 -20.23
CA ARG A 449 -22.65 -4.80 -19.58
C ARG A 449 -22.87 -5.16 -18.11
N ASN A 450 -22.94 -6.44 -17.78
CA ASN A 450 -23.07 -6.91 -16.39
C ASN A 450 -21.82 -6.55 -15.57
N LEU A 451 -20.61 -6.72 -16.13
CA LEU A 451 -19.39 -6.28 -15.46
C LEU A 451 -19.37 -4.77 -15.24
N ILE A 452 -19.80 -3.97 -16.22
CA ILE A 452 -19.91 -2.51 -16.06
C ILE A 452 -20.89 -2.16 -14.94
N HIS A 453 -22.00 -2.88 -14.83
CA HIS A 453 -22.93 -2.71 -13.70
C HIS A 453 -22.24 -3.04 -12.37
N ASN A 454 -21.51 -4.15 -12.30
CA ASN A 454 -20.80 -4.62 -11.10
C ASN A 454 -19.68 -3.67 -10.65
N THR A 455 -19.15 -2.79 -11.52
CA THR A 455 -18.22 -1.72 -11.08
C THR A 455 -18.83 -0.72 -10.09
N ARG A 456 -20.15 -0.78 -9.87
CA ARG A 456 -20.91 0.04 -8.91
C ARG A 456 -21.47 -0.76 -7.75
N ASP A 457 -21.08 -2.03 -7.64
CA ASP A 457 -21.56 -2.87 -6.56
C ASP A 457 -21.20 -2.22 -5.20
N PRO A 458 -22.12 -2.22 -4.20
CA PRO A 458 -21.81 -1.69 -2.88
C PRO A 458 -20.67 -2.45 -2.18
N ASN A 459 -20.38 -3.69 -2.58
CA ASN A 459 -19.22 -4.42 -2.12
C ASN A 459 -17.97 -4.02 -2.92
N PRO A 460 -16.93 -3.46 -2.26
CA PRO A 460 -15.75 -2.96 -2.95
C PRO A 460 -14.93 -4.07 -3.65
N ARG A 461 -15.00 -5.32 -3.19
CA ARG A 461 -14.31 -6.44 -3.83
C ARG A 461 -14.93 -6.79 -5.18
N VAL A 462 -16.26 -6.77 -5.27
CA VAL A 462 -17.00 -7.00 -6.52
C VAL A 462 -16.71 -5.88 -7.51
N ALA A 463 -16.80 -4.62 -7.07
CA ALA A 463 -16.51 -3.46 -7.89
C ALA A 463 -15.07 -3.42 -8.43
N SER A 464 -14.10 -3.76 -7.57
CA SER A 464 -12.69 -3.85 -7.95
C SER A 464 -12.42 -4.99 -8.93
N ALA A 465 -12.94 -6.20 -8.64
CA ALA A 465 -12.80 -7.36 -9.52
C ALA A 465 -13.40 -7.09 -10.91
N ALA A 466 -14.58 -6.47 -10.96
CA ALA A 466 -15.23 -6.09 -12.22
C ALA A 466 -14.39 -5.07 -13.02
N SER A 467 -13.85 -4.06 -12.35
CA SER A 467 -13.01 -3.05 -12.99
C SER A 467 -11.71 -3.67 -13.54
N ALA A 468 -11.04 -4.51 -12.75
CA ALA A 468 -9.83 -5.21 -13.16
C ALA A 468 -10.08 -6.14 -14.37
N LYS A 469 -11.16 -6.94 -14.32
CA LYS A 469 -11.53 -7.84 -15.42
C LYS A 469 -11.90 -7.07 -16.70
N LEU A 470 -12.58 -5.91 -16.59
CA LEU A 470 -12.87 -5.06 -17.74
C LEU A 470 -11.61 -4.45 -18.36
N VAL A 471 -10.59 -4.10 -17.56
CA VAL A 471 -9.29 -3.65 -18.08
C VAL A 471 -8.59 -4.78 -18.82
N GLU A 472 -8.55 -5.97 -18.23
CA GLU A 472 -7.96 -7.18 -18.84
C GLU A 472 -8.63 -7.51 -20.17
N MET A 473 -9.96 -7.62 -20.19
CA MET A 473 -10.76 -7.84 -21.40
C MET A 473 -10.60 -6.72 -22.43
N GLY A 474 -10.57 -5.46 -21.97
CA GLY A 474 -10.40 -4.28 -22.81
C GLY A 474 -9.07 -4.23 -23.54
N ASN A 475 -8.00 -4.73 -22.93
CA ASN A 475 -6.69 -4.84 -23.56
C ASN A 475 -6.66 -5.87 -24.70
N LEU A 476 -7.57 -6.85 -24.70
CA LEU A 476 -7.66 -7.91 -25.71
C LEU A 476 -8.74 -7.65 -26.76
N SER A 477 -9.82 -6.92 -26.41
CA SER A 477 -11.01 -6.81 -27.24
C SER A 477 -11.56 -5.38 -27.34
N TYR A 478 -11.55 -4.84 -28.57
CA TYR A 478 -12.14 -3.53 -28.85
C TYR A 478 -13.68 -3.49 -28.62
N ARG A 479 -14.36 -4.64 -28.60
CA ARG A 479 -15.80 -4.68 -28.28
C ARG A 479 -16.06 -4.22 -26.86
N VAL A 480 -15.20 -4.60 -25.91
CA VAL A 480 -15.28 -4.18 -24.50
C VAL A 480 -15.06 -2.67 -24.41
N ILE A 481 -14.05 -2.15 -25.11
CA ILE A 481 -13.78 -0.71 -25.22
C ILE A 481 -15.02 0.03 -25.73
N ARG A 482 -15.66 -0.46 -26.79
CA ARG A 482 -16.89 0.15 -27.34
C ARG A 482 -18.02 0.17 -26.30
N THR A 483 -18.27 -0.93 -25.60
CA THR A 483 -19.28 -1.00 -24.54
C THR A 483 -18.98 0.00 -23.40
N LEU A 484 -17.70 0.13 -23.03
CA LEU A 484 -17.24 1.13 -22.06
C LEU A 484 -17.42 2.57 -22.57
N GLN A 485 -17.18 2.84 -23.85
CA GLN A 485 -17.44 4.14 -24.48
C GLN A 485 -18.92 4.49 -24.45
N ASP A 486 -19.80 3.56 -24.81
CA ASP A 486 -21.25 3.78 -24.77
C ASP A 486 -21.75 4.06 -23.36
N SER A 487 -21.21 3.32 -22.37
CA SER A 487 -21.44 3.56 -20.96
C SER A 487 -20.92 4.94 -20.51
N ALA A 488 -19.69 5.31 -20.87
CA ALA A 488 -19.10 6.61 -20.54
C ALA A 488 -19.91 7.77 -21.17
N ARG A 489 -20.40 7.64 -22.41
CA ARG A 489 -21.30 8.62 -23.05
C ARG A 489 -22.60 8.83 -22.27
N ALA A 490 -23.07 7.83 -21.54
CA ALA A 490 -24.21 7.94 -20.62
C ALA A 490 -23.85 8.60 -19.26
N GLY A 491 -22.65 9.19 -19.13
CA GLY A 491 -22.19 9.90 -17.92
C GLY A 491 -21.58 9.00 -16.85
N HIS A 492 -21.23 7.76 -17.19
CA HIS A 492 -20.72 6.78 -16.23
C HIS A 492 -19.22 6.96 -15.98
N MET A 493 -18.87 7.61 -14.86
CA MET A 493 -17.48 7.97 -14.51
C MET A 493 -16.53 6.75 -14.43
N THR A 494 -16.96 5.64 -13.83
CA THR A 494 -16.13 4.44 -13.70
C THR A 494 -15.71 3.88 -15.07
N SER A 495 -16.63 3.85 -16.04
CA SER A 495 -16.33 3.43 -17.41
C SER A 495 -15.31 4.35 -18.08
N LEU A 496 -15.43 5.66 -17.86
CA LEU A 496 -14.47 6.64 -18.35
C LEU A 496 -13.08 6.41 -17.73
N ASN A 497 -12.99 6.15 -16.42
CA ASN A 497 -11.75 5.82 -15.74
C ASN A 497 -11.11 4.54 -16.32
N ILE A 498 -11.90 3.48 -16.51
CA ILE A 498 -11.43 2.21 -17.08
C ILE A 498 -10.88 2.42 -18.50
N LEU A 499 -11.56 3.22 -19.34
CA LEU A 499 -11.04 3.60 -20.67
C LEU A 499 -9.69 4.32 -20.58
N GLY A 500 -9.53 5.21 -19.60
CA GLY A 500 -8.25 5.86 -19.32
C GLY A 500 -7.13 4.89 -18.89
N ILE A 501 -7.47 3.87 -18.11
CA ILE A 501 -6.53 2.84 -17.66
C ILE A 501 -6.11 1.91 -18.81
N ILE A 502 -7.05 1.49 -19.66
CA ILE A 502 -6.77 0.68 -20.86
C ILE A 502 -5.81 1.44 -21.78
N GLY A 503 -6.03 2.74 -21.95
CA GLY A 503 -5.08 3.64 -22.60
C GLY A 503 -4.97 3.47 -24.11
N ASP A 504 -6.01 2.97 -24.77
CA ASP A 504 -6.05 2.79 -26.22
C ASP A 504 -6.28 4.15 -26.93
N GLU A 505 -5.24 4.71 -27.54
CA GLU A 505 -5.29 6.01 -28.22
C GLU A 505 -6.40 6.15 -29.28
N ARG A 506 -6.89 5.02 -29.84
CA ARG A 506 -7.99 5.04 -30.82
C ARG A 506 -9.29 5.61 -30.25
N ILE A 507 -9.45 5.61 -28.92
CA ILE A 507 -10.64 6.15 -28.24
C ILE A 507 -10.57 7.66 -28.01
N ALA A 508 -9.39 8.28 -28.22
CA ALA A 508 -9.19 9.69 -27.90
C ALA A 508 -10.20 10.63 -28.58
N PRO A 509 -10.56 10.47 -29.87
CA PRO A 509 -11.57 11.31 -30.51
C PRO A 509 -12.95 11.20 -29.85
N ASP A 510 -13.30 10.04 -29.30
CA ASP A 510 -14.56 9.84 -28.59
C ASP A 510 -14.53 10.48 -27.20
N ILE A 511 -13.41 10.35 -26.47
CA ILE A 511 -13.24 11.03 -25.17
C ILE A 511 -13.21 12.55 -25.35
N GLU A 512 -12.64 13.06 -26.44
CA GLU A 512 -12.66 14.48 -26.78
C GLU A 512 -14.08 14.98 -27.01
N LYS A 513 -14.91 14.25 -27.77
CA LYS A 513 -16.34 14.57 -27.91
C LYS A 513 -17.05 14.57 -26.56
N MET A 514 -16.75 13.60 -25.68
CA MET A 514 -17.31 13.56 -24.33
C MET A 514 -16.89 14.78 -23.49
N TYR A 515 -15.61 15.18 -23.55
CA TYR A 515 -15.08 16.35 -22.88
C TYR A 515 -15.75 17.66 -23.36
N LEU A 516 -15.86 17.84 -24.68
CA LEU A 516 -16.46 19.03 -25.29
C LEU A 516 -17.95 19.17 -24.96
N ASN A 517 -18.68 18.04 -24.92
CA ASN A 517 -20.12 18.03 -24.66
C ASN A 517 -20.47 18.02 -23.16
N ALA A 518 -19.53 17.67 -22.28
CA ALA A 518 -19.78 17.63 -20.84
C ALA A 518 -19.86 19.04 -20.24
N SER A 519 -20.86 19.25 -19.37
CA SER A 519 -20.91 20.41 -18.47
C SER A 519 -19.74 20.37 -17.48
N PRO A 520 -19.31 21.52 -16.92
CA PRO A 520 -18.29 21.56 -15.87
C PRO A 520 -18.64 20.60 -14.72
N SER A 521 -17.86 19.52 -14.57
CA SER A 521 -18.16 18.41 -13.67
C SER A 521 -16.91 17.53 -13.48
N ARG A 522 -16.93 16.64 -12.47
CA ARG A 522 -15.87 15.62 -12.28
C ARG A 522 -15.66 14.76 -13.52
N PHE A 523 -16.72 14.50 -14.29
CA PHE A 523 -16.66 13.76 -15.55
C PHE A 523 -15.83 14.51 -16.60
N LYS A 524 -16.05 15.82 -16.77
CA LYS A 524 -15.28 16.67 -17.70
C LYS A 524 -13.79 16.71 -17.34
N ASN A 525 -13.47 16.86 -16.05
CA ASN A 525 -12.08 16.88 -15.59
C ASN A 525 -11.38 15.53 -15.80
N THR A 526 -12.08 14.43 -15.55
CA THR A 526 -11.57 13.07 -15.79
C THR A 526 -11.29 12.86 -17.29
N ALA A 527 -12.23 13.24 -18.16
CA ALA A 527 -12.04 13.14 -19.61
C ALA A 527 -10.82 13.95 -20.07
N PHE A 528 -10.65 15.15 -19.54
CA PHE A 528 -9.47 15.98 -19.80
C PHE A 528 -8.16 15.32 -19.36
N GLN A 529 -8.10 14.79 -18.13
CA GLN A 529 -6.89 14.11 -17.61
C GLN A 529 -6.50 12.88 -18.46
N ILE A 530 -7.49 12.15 -18.98
CA ILE A 530 -7.26 11.03 -19.89
C ILE A 530 -6.70 11.52 -21.22
N LEU A 531 -7.30 12.55 -21.84
CA LEU A 531 -6.79 13.15 -23.08
C LEU A 531 -5.36 13.69 -22.93
N GLN A 532 -5.07 14.33 -21.80
CA GLN A 532 -3.73 14.81 -21.47
C GLN A 532 -2.74 13.65 -21.33
N SER A 533 -3.18 12.48 -20.84
CA SER A 533 -2.33 11.30 -20.74
C SER A 533 -1.98 10.68 -22.11
N PHE A 534 -2.87 10.80 -23.10
CA PHE A 534 -2.62 10.34 -24.47
C PHE A 534 -1.70 11.29 -25.23
N PHE A 535 -1.80 12.59 -24.97
CA PHE A 535 -1.04 13.60 -25.68
C PHE A 535 -0.36 14.59 -24.73
N PRO A 536 0.65 14.16 -23.96
CA PRO A 536 1.30 15.00 -22.95
C PRO A 536 1.94 16.27 -23.53
N ASN A 537 2.29 16.24 -24.83
CA ASN A 537 2.98 17.32 -25.53
C ASN A 537 2.13 18.02 -26.60
N SER A 538 0.85 17.67 -26.77
CA SER A 538 0.06 18.31 -27.81
C SER A 538 -0.54 19.63 -27.34
N ASP A 539 -0.19 20.71 -28.05
CA ASP A 539 -0.88 22.00 -27.99
C ASP A 539 -2.31 21.94 -28.60
N HIS A 540 -2.78 20.75 -28.99
CA HIS A 540 -4.03 20.51 -29.73
C HIS A 540 -5.33 20.68 -28.94
N TYR A 541 -5.27 21.03 -27.65
CA TYR A 541 -6.45 21.35 -26.84
C TYR A 541 -6.48 22.85 -26.50
N PRO A 542 -6.93 23.72 -27.43
CA PRO A 542 -6.84 25.19 -27.34
C PRO A 542 -7.76 25.83 -26.29
N ASN A 543 -8.48 25.04 -25.49
CA ASN A 543 -9.20 25.51 -24.30
C ASN A 543 -8.33 25.41 -23.03
N ARG A 544 -7.02 25.67 -23.16
CA ARG A 544 -6.29 26.27 -22.04
C ARG A 544 -6.79 27.72 -21.93
N PRO A 545 -7.17 28.25 -20.77
CA PRO A 545 -7.17 29.69 -20.59
C PRO A 545 -5.71 30.13 -20.79
N GLN A 546 -5.36 30.58 -22.00
CA GLN A 546 -4.15 31.36 -22.19
C GLN A 546 -4.43 32.72 -21.56
N ILE A 547 -3.93 32.91 -20.35
CA ILE A 547 -3.85 34.25 -19.76
C ILE A 547 -2.79 34.98 -20.57
N HIS A 548 -3.24 35.92 -21.40
CA HIS A 548 -2.35 36.96 -21.90
C HIS A 548 -1.80 37.71 -20.68
N ASP A 549 -0.51 37.55 -20.46
CA ASP A 549 0.26 38.32 -19.49
C ASP A 549 0.28 39.79 -19.94
N ASN A 550 -0.74 40.54 -19.53
CA ASN A 550 -0.74 41.99 -19.60
C ASN A 550 -0.14 42.54 -18.29
N GLY A 551 1.12 42.18 -18.00
CA GLY A 551 2.23 43.05 -17.57
C GLY A 551 1.98 44.28 -16.67
N ALA A 552 0.91 44.32 -15.88
CA ALA A 552 0.64 45.36 -14.90
C ALA A 552 0.27 44.70 -13.58
N ILE A 553 1.31 44.34 -12.84
CA ILE A 553 1.28 44.00 -11.42
C ILE A 553 0.82 45.26 -10.67
N PRO A 554 -0.20 45.22 -9.79
CA PRO A 554 -0.33 46.25 -8.78
C PRO A 554 0.79 46.00 -7.76
N GLN A 555 1.80 46.87 -7.75
CA GLN A 555 2.75 46.91 -6.64
C GLN A 555 1.97 47.29 -5.37
N ILE A 556 1.87 46.37 -4.42
CA ILE A 556 1.50 46.71 -3.04
C ILE A 556 2.80 47.23 -2.41
N ASP A 557 3.14 48.49 -2.70
CA ASP A 557 4.29 49.18 -2.10
C ASP A 557 3.88 49.97 -0.84
N THR A 558 2.64 49.81 -0.33
CA THR A 558 2.15 50.51 0.87
C THR A 558 1.21 49.64 1.71
N LEU A 559 1.46 49.61 3.03
CA LEU A 559 0.59 49.11 4.10
C LEU A 559 -0.88 49.48 3.88
N PHE A 560 -1.81 48.60 4.27
CA PHE A 560 -3.23 48.93 4.26
C PHE A 560 -3.50 50.21 5.08
N VAL A 561 -4.05 51.25 4.46
CA VAL A 561 -4.46 52.47 5.17
C VAL A 561 -5.72 52.20 5.98
N ALA A 562 -5.95 52.96 7.07
CA ALA A 562 -7.06 52.73 8.00
C ALA A 562 -8.45 52.63 7.34
N ASP A 563 -8.64 53.27 6.18
CA ASP A 563 -9.88 53.20 5.39
C ASP A 563 -10.07 51.86 4.66
N GLU A 564 -8.99 51.14 4.33
CA GLU A 564 -9.03 49.83 3.67
C GLU A 564 -9.45 48.70 4.63
N TRP A 565 -9.26 48.92 5.94
CA TRP A 565 -9.76 48.04 7.00
C TRP A 565 -11.27 48.16 7.23
N GLN A 566 -11.96 49.17 6.68
CA GLN A 566 -13.42 49.35 6.88
C GLN A 566 -14.28 48.21 6.32
N GLY A 567 -13.71 47.36 5.45
CA GLY A 567 -14.34 46.15 4.91
C GLY A 567 -13.83 44.84 5.54
N ALA A 568 -13.00 44.89 6.57
CA ALA A 568 -12.47 43.70 7.25
C ALA A 568 -13.57 42.97 8.04
N ALA A 569 -13.48 41.64 8.05
CA ALA A 569 -14.35 40.81 8.86
C ALA A 569 -13.70 40.63 10.23
N THR A 570 -14.30 41.20 11.28
CA THR A 570 -13.87 40.88 12.64
C THR A 570 -14.23 39.43 12.93
N ILE A 571 -13.23 38.62 13.28
CA ILE A 571 -13.46 37.22 13.66
C ILE A 571 -13.81 37.14 15.15
N ASP A 572 -14.70 36.20 15.49
CA ASP A 572 -15.09 35.95 16.88
C ASP A 572 -13.88 35.65 17.79
N ARG A 573 -14.10 35.70 19.11
CA ARG A 573 -13.06 35.55 20.14
C ARG A 573 -12.25 34.25 20.04
N PHE A 574 -10.94 34.36 20.21
CA PHE A 574 -10.03 33.21 20.31
C PHE A 574 -10.23 32.44 21.62
N VAL A 575 -10.11 31.11 21.55
CA VAL A 575 -10.27 30.21 22.70
C VAL A 575 -8.93 29.52 23.00
N ASP A 576 -8.59 29.42 24.29
CA ASP A 576 -7.40 28.69 24.76
C ASP A 576 -7.62 27.18 24.54
N ASP A 577 -6.72 26.55 23.78
CA ASP A 577 -6.81 25.12 23.43
C ASP A 577 -6.73 24.20 24.68
N ALA A 578 -6.17 24.70 25.79
CA ALA A 578 -6.01 23.97 27.06
C ALA A 578 -7.18 24.14 28.07
N HIS A 579 -8.22 24.90 27.71
CA HIS A 579 -9.42 25.29 28.49
C HIS A 579 -9.23 26.20 29.74
N THR A 580 -10.02 27.28 29.74
CA THR A 580 -10.26 28.29 30.80
C THR A 580 -9.12 29.26 31.12
N GLY A 581 -8.65 29.97 30.10
CA GLY A 581 -7.80 31.16 30.23
C GLY A 581 -8.46 32.43 29.68
N PRO A 582 -7.90 33.63 29.97
CA PRO A 582 -8.42 34.89 29.48
C PRO A 582 -8.47 34.90 27.95
N VAL A 583 -9.54 35.48 27.44
CA VAL A 583 -9.80 35.67 26.01
C VAL A 583 -8.97 36.86 25.52
N TYR A 584 -8.22 36.70 24.43
CA TYR A 584 -7.68 37.86 23.71
C TYR A 584 -8.85 38.56 23.00
N ASP A 585 -9.04 39.85 23.28
CA ASP A 585 -10.04 40.66 22.59
C ASP A 585 -9.69 40.83 21.10
N ASP A 586 -10.74 40.84 20.28
CA ASP A 586 -10.89 41.16 18.86
C ASP A 586 -9.58 41.28 18.05
N LEU A 587 -9.25 40.20 17.31
CA LEU A 587 -8.28 40.25 16.20
C LEU A 587 -9.04 40.69 14.95
N ASP A 588 -8.63 41.82 14.37
CA ASP A 588 -9.17 42.21 13.07
C ASP A 588 -8.48 41.39 11.98
N VAL A 589 -9.28 40.70 11.19
CA VAL A 589 -8.80 39.85 10.10
C VAL A 589 -9.39 40.33 8.78
N TYR A 590 -8.52 40.71 7.88
CA TYR A 590 -8.85 41.05 6.51
C TYR A 590 -8.40 39.90 5.62
N ILE A 591 -9.31 39.24 4.89
CA ILE A 591 -8.93 38.32 3.82
C ILE A 591 -9.70 38.68 2.57
N THR A 592 -8.97 38.97 1.50
CA THR A 592 -9.51 39.27 0.18
C THR A 592 -8.77 38.47 -0.89
N ARG A 593 -9.23 38.57 -2.14
CA ARG A 593 -8.56 37.96 -3.29
C ARG A 593 -8.20 39.02 -4.31
N ASN A 594 -7.06 38.85 -4.96
CA ASN A 594 -6.75 39.57 -6.19
C ASN A 594 -6.59 38.56 -7.36
N LYS A 595 -6.10 39.00 -8.51
CA LYS A 595 -5.94 38.12 -9.69
C LYS A 595 -4.84 37.05 -9.51
N ALA A 596 -3.89 37.27 -8.61
CA ALA A 596 -2.70 36.43 -8.44
C ALA A 596 -2.79 35.49 -7.21
N GLY A 597 -3.59 35.85 -6.21
CA GLY A 597 -3.63 35.10 -4.97
C GLY A 597 -4.62 35.61 -3.92
N LEU A 598 -4.49 35.05 -2.73
CA LEU A 598 -5.17 35.52 -1.52
C LEU A 598 -4.30 36.56 -0.85
N VAL A 599 -4.93 37.67 -0.47
CA VAL A 599 -4.32 38.73 0.34
C VAL A 599 -4.96 38.65 1.71
N PHE A 600 -4.14 38.61 2.76
CA PHE A 600 -4.60 38.59 4.14
C PHE A 600 -3.90 39.67 4.97
N GLY A 601 -4.60 40.15 5.98
CA GLY A 601 -4.14 41.13 6.95
C GLY A 601 -4.64 40.75 8.33
N PHE A 602 -3.77 40.84 9.32
CA PHE A 602 -4.08 40.63 10.73
C PHE A 602 -3.69 41.88 11.50
N SER A 603 -4.57 42.35 12.39
CA SER A 603 -4.27 43.45 13.31
C SER A 603 -4.65 43.05 14.73
N LEU A 604 -3.64 43.01 15.61
CA LEU A 604 -3.79 42.67 17.02
C LEU A 604 -3.46 43.90 17.88
N PRO A 605 -4.33 44.33 18.81
CA PRO A 605 -3.97 45.37 19.77
C PRO A 605 -2.88 44.86 20.72
N VAL A 606 -1.79 45.62 20.84
CA VAL A 606 -0.66 45.29 21.71
C VAL A 606 -1.04 45.66 23.14
N SER A 607 -1.59 44.71 23.90
CA SER A 607 -1.71 44.86 25.35
C SER A 607 -0.32 44.65 26.00
N LYS A 608 -0.03 45.39 27.08
CA LYS A 608 1.33 45.53 27.62
C LYS A 608 1.93 44.27 28.26
N THR A 609 1.21 43.16 28.40
CA THR A 609 1.62 42.11 29.35
C THR A 609 1.86 40.71 28.81
N ASP A 610 1.58 40.36 27.55
CA ASP A 610 2.11 39.12 26.94
C ASP A 610 1.82 39.12 25.42
N LEU A 611 2.82 39.44 24.61
CA LEU A 611 2.73 39.27 23.16
C LEU A 611 2.98 37.80 22.80
N PRO A 612 2.18 37.20 21.89
CA PRO A 612 2.48 35.88 21.35
C PRO A 612 3.87 35.83 20.70
N HIS A 613 4.50 34.65 20.64
CA HIS A 613 5.77 34.47 19.94
C HIS A 613 5.58 34.37 18.43
N HIS A 614 4.52 33.67 18.01
CA HIS A 614 4.19 33.56 16.59
C HIS A 614 2.68 33.40 16.35
N LEU A 615 2.27 33.75 15.14
CA LEU A 615 0.94 33.54 14.58
C LEU A 615 1.01 32.34 13.63
N GLU A 616 0.16 31.33 13.83
CA GLU A 616 -0.01 30.22 12.90
C GLU A 616 -1.27 30.42 12.05
N LEU A 617 -1.13 30.33 10.74
CA LEU A 617 -2.23 30.34 9.78
C LEU A 617 -2.39 28.96 9.17
N SER A 618 -3.56 28.34 9.31
CA SER A 618 -3.88 27.07 8.66
C SER A 618 -4.99 27.24 7.62
N LEU A 619 -4.75 26.83 6.37
CA LEU A 619 -5.76 26.89 5.30
C LEU A 619 -6.21 25.48 4.88
N ALA A 620 -7.52 25.33 4.64
CA ALA A 620 -8.09 24.16 4.01
C ALA A 620 -9.06 24.57 2.89
N THR A 621 -9.03 23.82 1.78
CA THR A 621 -9.94 24.02 0.65
C THR A 621 -11.08 22.99 0.72
N THR A 622 -12.26 23.36 0.23
CA THR A 622 -13.40 22.42 0.12
C THR A 622 -13.23 21.39 -1.00
N LEU A 623 -12.26 21.60 -1.90
CA LEU A 623 -12.02 20.77 -3.09
C LEU A 623 -10.97 19.68 -2.85
N ALA A 624 -10.09 19.85 -1.87
CA ALA A 624 -9.08 18.87 -1.45
C ALA A 624 -8.98 18.88 0.09
N PRO A 625 -9.55 17.87 0.79
CA PRO A 625 -9.60 17.84 2.25
C PRO A 625 -8.26 17.53 2.96
N GLU A 626 -7.14 17.39 2.25
CA GLU A 626 -5.99 16.62 2.76
C GLU A 626 -4.66 17.39 2.93
N ILE A 627 -4.56 18.67 2.59
CA ILE A 627 -3.30 19.43 2.81
C ILE A 627 -3.59 20.72 3.58
N PRO A 628 -3.43 20.74 4.91
CA PRO A 628 -3.40 21.98 5.67
C PRO A 628 -2.08 22.70 5.39
N PHE A 629 -2.15 23.89 4.79
CA PHE A 629 -0.98 24.77 4.73
C PHE A 629 -0.84 25.49 6.06
N VAL A 630 0.23 25.22 6.81
CA VAL A 630 0.52 25.88 8.09
C VAL A 630 1.64 26.89 7.89
N PHE A 631 1.34 28.17 8.09
CA PHE A 631 2.32 29.24 8.03
C PHE A 631 2.58 29.80 9.42
N THR A 632 3.85 29.97 9.80
CA THR A 632 4.24 30.50 11.10
C THR A 632 4.89 31.88 10.95
N ILE A 633 4.30 32.90 11.56
CA ILE A 633 4.74 34.29 11.47
C ILE A 633 5.22 34.74 12.85
N PRO A 634 6.54 34.88 13.09
CA PRO A 634 7.05 35.32 14.38
C PRO A 634 6.71 36.80 14.65
N PHE A 635 6.35 37.11 15.89
CA PHE A 635 6.11 38.48 16.38
C PHE A 635 7.42 39.23 16.65
N ALA A 636 8.51 38.52 16.96
CA ALA A 636 9.81 39.13 17.20
C ALA A 636 10.42 39.67 15.89
N ALA A 637 10.98 40.88 15.97
CA ALA A 637 11.74 41.53 14.90
C ALA A 637 13.14 40.91 14.73
N THR A 638 13.22 39.58 14.62
CA THR A 638 14.44 38.95 14.13
C THR A 638 14.44 39.09 12.60
N ASP A 639 15.51 39.70 12.08
CA ASP A 639 15.70 40.07 10.66
C ASP A 639 15.77 38.88 9.69
N GLU A 640 15.64 37.65 10.19
CA GLU A 640 15.60 36.43 9.38
C GLU A 640 14.21 35.81 9.50
N ILE A 641 13.30 36.26 8.64
CA ILE A 641 12.18 35.40 8.22
C ILE A 641 12.84 34.32 7.36
N PRO A 642 12.64 33.01 7.62
CA PRO A 642 13.04 31.98 6.68
C PRO A 642 12.48 32.36 5.32
N SER A 643 13.32 32.47 4.30
CA SER A 643 12.89 32.80 2.95
C SER A 643 12.07 31.64 2.38
N ASP A 644 10.82 31.51 2.81
CA ASP A 644 9.86 30.63 2.21
C ASP A 644 9.34 31.36 0.96
N PRO A 645 9.69 30.90 -0.25
CA PRO A 645 9.38 31.60 -1.49
C PRO A 645 7.87 31.68 -1.80
N THR A 646 7.05 31.00 -1.00
CA THR A 646 5.61 30.85 -1.22
C THR A 646 4.76 31.92 -0.55
N LEU A 647 5.35 32.73 0.33
CA LEU A 647 4.62 33.65 1.19
C LEU A 647 5.34 34.99 1.37
N HIS A 648 4.78 36.06 0.81
CA HIS A 648 5.26 37.41 1.07
C HIS A 648 4.49 37.99 2.25
N ILE A 649 5.17 38.27 3.36
CA ILE A 649 4.59 38.93 4.53
C ILE A 649 5.36 40.19 4.87
N GLU A 650 4.64 41.30 4.99
CA GLU A 650 5.11 42.52 5.64
C GLU A 650 4.56 42.60 7.07
N ARG A 651 5.42 43.03 7.99
CA ARG A 651 5.10 43.16 9.42
C ARG A 651 5.28 44.61 9.84
N HIS A 652 4.34 45.11 10.63
CA HIS A 652 4.47 46.44 11.20
C HIS A 652 3.98 46.46 12.64
N GLN A 653 4.81 46.97 13.55
CA GLN A 653 4.46 47.10 14.95
C GLN A 653 4.44 48.57 15.35
N THR A 654 3.29 49.02 15.84
CA THR A 654 3.13 50.33 16.49
C THR A 654 3.07 50.16 18.01
N THR A 655 3.05 51.28 18.72
CA THR A 655 2.89 51.29 20.19
C THR A 655 1.55 50.75 20.67
N SER A 656 0.54 50.64 19.80
CA SER A 656 -0.81 50.19 20.15
C SER A 656 -1.28 48.94 19.40
N HIS A 657 -0.69 48.61 18.25
CA HIS A 657 -1.11 47.50 17.40
C HIS A 657 0.09 46.81 16.74
N TRP A 658 -0.04 45.51 16.54
CA TRP A 658 0.82 44.71 15.69
C TRP A 658 0.02 44.29 14.47
N THR A 659 0.55 44.53 13.28
CA THR A 659 -0.06 44.14 12.02
C THR A 659 0.86 43.23 11.23
N ALA A 660 0.27 42.25 10.56
CA ALA A 660 0.93 41.43 9.56
C ALA A 660 0.04 41.30 8.34
N GLU A 661 0.61 41.60 7.18
CA GLU A 661 -0.07 41.61 5.89
C GLU A 661 0.70 40.69 4.95
N GLY A 662 0.00 39.88 4.17
CA GLY A 662 0.69 38.97 3.28
C GLY A 662 -0.15 38.52 2.10
N THR A 663 0.57 38.00 1.10
CA THR A 663 -0.03 37.42 -0.10
C THR A 663 0.50 36.01 -0.31
N VAL A 664 -0.42 35.08 -0.59
CA VAL A 664 -0.10 33.73 -1.05
C VAL A 664 -0.68 33.53 -2.44
N ALA A 665 0.15 33.11 -3.39
CA ALA A 665 -0.29 32.89 -4.76
C ALA A 665 -1.22 31.68 -4.86
N PHE A 666 -2.21 31.73 -5.75
CA PHE A 666 -3.15 30.60 -5.91
C PHE A 666 -2.46 29.31 -6.35
N SER A 667 -1.37 29.41 -7.13
CA SER A 667 -0.54 28.28 -7.54
C SER A 667 0.03 27.51 -6.34
N GLU A 668 0.47 28.23 -5.30
CA GLU A 668 1.03 27.63 -4.09
C GLU A 668 -0.03 26.88 -3.27
N LEU A 669 -1.29 27.33 -3.38
CA LEU A 669 -2.43 26.66 -2.75
C LEU A 669 -2.98 25.51 -3.60
N GLY A 670 -2.38 25.22 -4.76
CA GLY A 670 -2.92 24.27 -5.74
C GLY A 670 -4.30 24.70 -6.28
N LEU A 671 -4.61 25.99 -6.19
CA LEU A 671 -5.86 26.58 -6.65
C LEU A 671 -5.66 27.18 -8.05
N ASP A 672 -6.60 26.91 -8.94
CA ASP A 672 -6.65 27.60 -10.23
C ASP A 672 -7.32 28.96 -10.03
N PRO A 673 -6.66 30.09 -10.34
CA PRO A 673 -7.22 31.43 -10.21
C PRO A 673 -8.53 31.64 -11.01
N ALA A 674 -8.81 30.79 -12.00
CA ALA A 674 -10.05 30.80 -12.78
C ALA A 674 -11.24 30.11 -12.08
N ILE A 675 -11.00 29.32 -11.03
CA ILE A 675 -12.05 28.63 -10.27
C ILE A 675 -12.62 29.58 -9.21
N SER A 676 -13.93 29.84 -9.27
CA SER A 676 -14.64 30.51 -8.18
C SER A 676 -14.65 29.60 -6.96
N VAL A 677 -13.76 29.84 -5.99
CA VAL A 677 -13.77 29.14 -4.69
C VAL A 677 -14.79 29.84 -3.79
N PRO A 678 -15.99 29.27 -3.58
CA PRO A 678 -17.05 30.00 -2.88
C PRO A 678 -16.76 30.14 -1.38
N TYR A 679 -15.96 29.22 -0.80
CA TYR A 679 -15.61 29.23 0.62
C TYR A 679 -14.20 28.67 0.82
N LEU A 680 -13.37 29.43 1.53
CA LEU A 680 -12.11 28.96 2.08
C LEU A 680 -12.28 28.76 3.58
N ARG A 681 -11.67 27.69 4.10
CA ARG A 681 -11.73 27.38 5.52
C ARG A 681 -10.39 27.75 6.15
N PHE A 682 -10.43 28.49 7.25
CA PHE A 682 -9.25 29.00 7.93
C PHE A 682 -9.27 28.59 9.40
N ASN A 683 -8.09 28.38 9.95
CA ASN A 683 -7.86 28.39 11.39
C ASN A 683 -6.67 29.32 11.63
N VAL A 684 -6.82 30.22 12.59
CA VAL A 684 -5.79 31.16 13.00
C VAL A 684 -5.45 30.83 14.44
N SER A 685 -4.17 30.66 14.76
CA SER A 685 -3.72 30.42 16.12
C SER A 685 -2.66 31.43 16.54
N LEU A 686 -2.79 31.97 17.75
CA LEU A 686 -1.75 32.74 18.42
C LEU A 686 -1.01 31.83 19.38
N VAL A 687 0.31 31.75 19.28
CA VAL A 687 1.14 30.83 20.07
C VAL A 687 2.14 31.61 20.91
N THR A 688 2.11 31.39 22.22
CA THR A 688 3.16 31.81 23.18
C THR A 688 4.01 30.61 23.58
N GLN A 689 5.00 30.82 24.46
CA GLN A 689 5.90 29.77 24.94
C GLN A 689 5.15 28.64 25.65
N THR A 690 3.97 28.92 26.21
CA THR A 690 3.26 28.00 27.10
C THR A 690 1.80 27.78 26.71
N LYS A 691 1.26 28.56 25.76
CA LYS A 691 -0.17 28.53 25.40
C LYS A 691 -0.39 28.74 23.92
N ARG A 692 -1.46 28.14 23.41
CA ARG A 692 -1.99 28.34 22.05
C ARG A 692 -3.45 28.73 22.16
N TRP A 693 -3.80 29.84 21.52
CA TRP A 693 -5.20 30.27 21.37
C TRP A 693 -5.58 30.15 19.91
N SER A 694 -6.75 29.59 19.62
CA SER A 694 -7.22 29.38 18.25
C SER A 694 -8.59 29.99 18.02
N TRP A 695 -8.79 30.58 16.85
CA TRP A 695 -10.12 30.88 16.32
C TRP A 695 -10.62 29.62 15.61
N THR A 696 -11.76 29.09 16.08
CA THR A 696 -12.32 27.74 15.84
C THR A 696 -11.68 26.59 16.68
N PRO A 697 -12.19 26.32 17.90
CA PRO A 697 -11.60 25.36 18.86
C PRO A 697 -12.12 23.91 18.73
N THR A 698 -12.57 23.48 17.54
CA THR A 698 -13.17 22.15 17.38
C THR A 698 -12.11 21.05 17.59
N TYR A 699 -12.15 20.39 18.77
CA TYR A 699 -11.19 19.38 19.22
C TYR A 699 -10.95 18.27 18.18
N GLY A 700 -9.71 18.16 17.68
CA GLY A 700 -9.26 17.10 16.76
C GLY A 700 -7.88 17.35 16.14
N MET A 701 -7.19 16.27 15.76
CA MET A 701 -5.94 16.30 14.98
C MET A 701 -6.10 17.15 13.70
N PRO A 702 -5.02 17.77 13.17
CA PRO A 702 -5.04 18.69 12.00
C PRO A 702 -5.78 18.16 10.75
N ASN A 703 -5.97 16.84 10.68
CA ASN A 703 -6.61 16.13 9.57
C ASN A 703 -8.14 16.15 9.63
N ASN A 704 -8.76 16.78 10.64
CA ASN A 704 -10.23 16.89 10.76
C ASN A 704 -10.73 18.20 10.11
N PRO A 705 -11.39 18.18 8.93
CA PRO A 705 -11.86 19.39 8.23
C PRO A 705 -12.92 20.19 9.00
N GLN A 706 -13.46 19.64 10.10
CA GLN A 706 -14.42 20.29 10.99
C GLN A 706 -13.74 21.24 12.01
N ARG A 707 -12.40 21.28 12.08
CA ARG A 707 -11.62 22.20 12.94
C ARG A 707 -11.42 23.62 12.40
N PHE A 708 -11.89 23.90 11.19
CA PHE A 708 -11.69 25.17 10.50
C PHE A 708 -12.99 25.97 10.44
N GLY A 709 -12.90 27.27 10.69
CA GLY A 709 -14.00 28.21 10.54
C GLY A 709 -14.33 28.43 9.06
N MET A 710 -15.60 28.72 8.77
CA MET A 710 -15.98 29.20 7.44
C MET A 710 -15.77 30.71 7.38
N LEU A 711 -14.84 31.15 6.53
CA LEU A 711 -14.70 32.57 6.23
C LEU A 711 -15.41 32.88 4.91
N HIS A 712 -16.33 33.84 4.96
CA HIS A 712 -17.00 34.35 3.77
C HIS A 712 -16.12 35.42 3.14
N LEU A 713 -15.60 35.16 1.93
CA LEU A 713 -14.84 36.16 1.18
C LEU A 713 -15.79 37.29 0.77
N HIS A 714 -15.53 38.50 1.25
CA HIS A 714 -16.17 39.68 0.72
C HIS A 714 -15.60 39.97 -0.66
N THR A 715 -16.44 39.95 -1.69
CA THR A 715 -16.09 40.53 -2.99
C THR A 715 -16.13 42.05 -2.85
N PRO A 716 -15.00 42.77 -2.99
CA PRO A 716 -15.07 44.22 -3.20
C PRO A 716 -15.85 44.48 -4.48
N HIS A 717 -16.78 45.43 -4.43
CA HIS A 717 -17.56 45.87 -5.58
C HIS A 717 -16.72 46.64 -6.59
#